data_AF-A0AA42ZG77-F1
#
_entry.id   AF-A0AA42ZG77-F1
#
_cell.length_a   1.000
_cell.length_b   1.000
_cell.length_c   1.000
_cell.angle_alpha   90.00
_cell.angle_beta   90.00
_cell.angle_gamma   90.00
#
_symmetry.space_group_name_H-M   'P 1'
#
loop_
_entity.id
_entity.type
_entity.pdbx_description
1 polymer ?
#
loop_
_entity_poly.entity_id
_entity_poly.type
_entity_poly.pdbx_seq_one_letter_code
_entity_poly.pdbx_strand_id
1 'polypeptide(L)'
;MIHRVALCLLLCLFASKTVAQDSTGLSPEQFGLMHLSEYLGLKPSDISFRPDYTEPDSFRLQIISDLMVRPLQMIDYTQMLKDAHVPTQPEVLAGILFSDLAGEGQTVRARPYRGDPSEVARQYNLHYRNEDLNRLLTRAAIYLNVIFPGSTEMMLSKLTPAQRKFLTVELKELIVEHVEHEFFTVEQSDSVEKVEEGYAEEFAQFGHLIDPDPVIAAGIDCLREVLLESQNLRRKLQSGDVHQMLTTTGYLPDDADREAYLGFQSGWKVGGPGNDYYEGDFSFIVDLGGNDVYNLEYDPDNPHGVIIIDLSGNDIYRTEDDFGLASGCLSVGLLVDFGGDDRYDAKSFALGSGFFGFGLLYDAEGIDRYEGDTHVEAAAVFGLGLLIDEGGRDIYNAALYAQGFGGVGGIGLIYDSDGSDSYYAGGKYKDILRYEDHYLSLSQGFGYGVRPWMSGGIGAIIDLKGNDSYYSDIFAQAASYWWSLGFIYDSSGNDNYQSFQYAQGAATHMTLGILIDDYGSDAYFGKGLMHGCGHDYAAGILLDRHGNDTYTAYDLSQGAGSANGVGLLIDSEGEDRYFVKNPLNTQGYGNPRRDFGSIGLFIDLGGADQYLGNGRNDFYWRTDSKWGGGMDIELNPVDSSEGDQ
;
A
#
# COMPACT_ATOMS: atom_id res chain seq x y z
N MET A 1 9.27 27.03 28.20
CA MET A 1 9.55 28.08 27.17
C MET A 1 10.11 27.46 25.88
N ILE A 2 9.74 26.22 25.55
CA ILE A 2 10.21 25.45 24.37
C ILE A 2 9.02 24.98 23.49
N HIS A 3 7.77 25.27 23.89
CA HIS A 3 6.56 24.99 23.09
C HIS A 3 6.07 26.16 22.23
N ARG A 4 6.93 27.16 21.96
CA ARG A 4 6.58 28.30 21.07
C ARG A 4 7.56 28.52 19.92
N VAL A 5 8.53 27.63 19.73
CA VAL A 5 9.52 27.74 18.65
C VAL A 5 9.22 26.76 17.49
N ALA A 6 8.54 25.64 17.74
CA ALA A 6 8.14 24.71 16.69
C ALA A 6 6.98 25.21 15.80
N LEU A 7 6.13 26.12 16.30
CA LEU A 7 5.00 26.67 15.54
C LEU A 7 5.38 27.85 14.62
N CYS A 8 6.63 28.30 14.63
CA CYS A 8 7.09 29.45 13.83
C CYS A 8 7.99 29.07 12.65
N LEU A 9 8.35 27.79 12.48
CA LEU A 9 9.16 27.33 11.34
C LEU A 9 8.34 26.71 10.20
N LEU A 10 7.04 26.46 10.41
CA LEU A 10 6.10 25.99 9.36
C LEU A 10 5.44 27.13 8.54
N LEU A 11 5.82 28.39 8.76
CA LEU A 11 5.12 29.56 8.18
C LEU A 11 5.93 30.40 7.18
N CYS A 12 7.09 29.91 6.71
CA CYS A 12 8.02 30.74 5.93
C CYS A 12 8.58 30.11 4.64
N LEU A 13 7.82 29.27 3.92
CA LEU A 13 8.22 28.83 2.56
C LEU A 13 7.11 28.91 1.49
N PHE A 14 6.09 29.76 1.68
CA PHE A 14 5.19 30.14 0.59
C PHE A 14 5.32 31.64 0.29
N ALA A 15 6.14 31.97 -0.70
CA ALA A 15 6.03 33.23 -1.40
C ALA A 15 6.61 33.17 -2.82
N SER A 16 5.72 33.42 -3.78
CA SER A 16 5.91 33.93 -5.14
C SER A 16 6.13 32.96 -6.30
N LYS A 17 5.01 32.57 -6.93
CA LYS A 17 4.78 32.88 -8.35
C LYS A 17 3.41 33.55 -8.48
N THR A 18 3.41 34.71 -9.13
CA THR A 18 2.23 35.54 -9.41
C THR A 18 1.57 35.09 -10.71
N VAL A 19 0.30 34.69 -10.63
CA VAL A 19 -0.65 34.72 -11.75
C VAL A 19 -1.92 35.44 -11.26
N ALA A 20 -2.53 36.22 -12.15
CA ALA A 20 -3.55 37.21 -11.88
C ALA A 20 -4.96 36.61 -11.60
N GLN A 21 -5.77 37.35 -10.84
CA GLN A 21 -7.17 37.13 -10.41
C GLN A 21 -8.15 36.94 -11.59
N ASP A 22 -9.28 36.21 -11.51
CA ASP A 22 -10.40 36.25 -10.53
C ASP A 22 -11.26 34.96 -10.61
N SER A 23 -11.56 34.31 -9.48
CA SER A 23 -12.91 33.87 -9.09
C SER A 23 -12.86 33.38 -7.63
N THR A 24 -13.96 33.46 -6.91
CA THR A 24 -14.07 32.88 -5.57
C THR A 24 -14.31 31.37 -5.65
N GLY A 25 -13.41 30.53 -5.17
CA GLY A 25 -13.77 29.26 -4.52
C GLY A 25 -13.99 28.00 -5.38
N LEU A 26 -13.79 26.86 -4.70
CA LEU A 26 -13.99 25.45 -5.08
C LEU A 26 -13.10 24.92 -6.22
N SER A 27 -12.53 23.72 -6.04
CA SER A 27 -11.87 22.97 -7.13
C SER A 27 -12.91 22.45 -8.14
N PRO A 28 -12.52 22.09 -9.39
CA PRO A 28 -13.45 21.58 -10.40
C PRO A 28 -14.33 20.43 -9.87
N GLU A 29 -13.72 19.44 -9.23
CA GLU A 29 -14.43 18.29 -8.66
C GLU A 29 -15.39 18.71 -7.53
N GLN A 30 -15.02 19.69 -6.71
CA GLN A 30 -15.92 20.25 -5.68
C GLN A 30 -17.11 20.99 -6.30
N PHE A 31 -16.86 21.78 -7.35
CA PHE A 31 -17.92 22.46 -8.10
C PHE A 31 -18.87 21.42 -8.71
N GLY A 32 -18.33 20.43 -9.42
CA GLY A 32 -19.10 19.38 -10.08
C GLY A 32 -19.98 18.61 -9.11
N LEU A 33 -19.41 18.19 -7.98
CA LEU A 33 -20.13 17.49 -6.92
C LEU A 33 -21.28 18.31 -6.35
N MET A 34 -21.03 19.58 -6.04
CA MET A 34 -22.08 20.47 -5.53
C MET A 34 -23.19 20.67 -6.56
N HIS A 35 -22.82 20.90 -7.81
CA HIS A 35 -23.73 21.24 -8.89
C HIS A 35 -24.65 20.07 -9.27
N LEU A 36 -24.09 18.88 -9.52
CA LEU A 36 -24.89 17.70 -9.86
C LEU A 36 -25.75 17.25 -8.67
N SER A 37 -25.22 17.31 -7.45
CA SER A 37 -26.00 16.98 -6.25
C SER A 37 -27.24 17.88 -6.14
N GLU A 38 -27.08 19.20 -6.32
CA GLU A 38 -28.21 20.13 -6.29
C GLU A 38 -29.23 19.81 -7.39
N TYR A 39 -28.77 19.52 -8.62
CA TYR A 39 -29.64 19.12 -9.73
C TYR A 39 -30.49 17.89 -9.40
N LEU A 40 -29.94 16.92 -8.66
CA LEU A 40 -30.64 15.70 -8.25
C LEU A 40 -31.49 15.90 -6.97
N GLY A 41 -31.43 17.07 -6.33
CA GLY A 41 -32.09 17.34 -5.05
C GLY A 41 -31.39 16.70 -3.86
N LEU A 42 -30.10 16.47 -3.99
CA LEU A 42 -29.17 15.95 -2.98
C LEU A 42 -28.27 17.07 -2.46
N LYS A 43 -27.45 16.75 -1.47
CA LYS A 43 -26.32 17.56 -1.01
C LYS A 43 -25.07 16.68 -0.91
N PRO A 44 -23.85 17.22 -1.07
CA PRO A 44 -22.63 16.44 -0.83
C PRO A 44 -22.59 15.77 0.55
N SER A 45 -23.20 16.37 1.58
CA SER A 45 -23.32 15.77 2.91
C SER A 45 -24.19 14.50 2.99
N ASP A 46 -25.02 14.24 1.97
CA ASP A 46 -25.80 13.01 1.88
C ASP A 46 -24.91 11.81 1.52
N ILE A 47 -23.70 12.05 0.99
CA ILE A 47 -22.63 11.06 0.85
C ILE A 47 -21.99 10.91 2.23
N SER A 48 -22.62 10.08 3.06
CA SER A 48 -22.11 9.73 4.39
C SER A 48 -22.71 8.40 4.84
N PHE A 49 -21.95 7.66 5.64
CA PHE A 49 -22.44 6.47 6.31
C PHE A 49 -22.57 6.72 7.81
N ARG A 50 -23.57 6.08 8.42
CA ARG A 50 -23.78 6.21 9.85
C ARG A 50 -22.82 5.28 10.60
N PRO A 51 -22.24 5.72 11.72
CA PRO A 51 -21.36 4.88 12.52
C PRO A 51 -22.11 3.74 13.25
N ASP A 52 -23.44 3.80 13.31
CA ASP A 52 -24.28 2.85 14.04
C ASP A 52 -24.73 1.62 13.22
N TYR A 53 -24.21 1.42 12.01
CA TYR A 53 -24.57 0.25 11.19
C TYR A 53 -24.05 -1.06 11.76
N THR A 54 -22.85 -1.03 12.36
CA THR A 54 -22.26 -2.16 13.09
C THR A 54 -21.43 -1.59 14.23
N GLU A 55 -21.46 -2.25 15.40
CA GLU A 55 -20.52 -1.92 16.48
C GLU A 55 -19.07 -2.06 15.97
N PRO A 56 -18.16 -1.15 16.36
CA PRO A 56 -16.73 -1.29 16.12
C PRO A 56 -16.20 -2.60 16.71
N ASP A 57 -15.61 -3.43 15.86
CA ASP A 57 -14.76 -4.52 16.33
C ASP A 57 -13.39 -3.99 16.76
N SER A 58 -12.62 -4.82 17.45
CA SER A 58 -11.34 -4.44 18.05
C SER A 58 -10.24 -4.08 17.04
N PHE A 59 -10.48 -4.27 15.74
CA PHE A 59 -9.48 -4.09 14.68
C PHE A 59 -9.78 -2.88 13.79
N ARG A 60 -10.90 -2.18 14.02
CA ARG A 60 -11.31 -1.04 13.21
C ARG A 60 -10.34 0.13 13.35
N LEU A 61 -9.73 0.56 12.23
CA LEU A 61 -8.87 1.73 12.19
C LEU A 61 -9.70 3.01 12.28
N GLN A 62 -9.24 3.97 13.10
CA GLN A 62 -9.95 5.23 13.32
C GLN A 62 -10.14 6.03 12.03
N ILE A 63 -9.11 6.07 11.17
CA ILE A 63 -9.14 6.80 9.91
C ILE A 63 -10.23 6.26 8.96
N ILE A 64 -10.43 4.94 8.91
CA ILE A 64 -11.48 4.31 8.10
C ILE A 64 -12.86 4.71 8.64
N SER A 65 -13.07 4.67 9.96
CA SER A 65 -14.32 5.15 10.57
C SER A 65 -14.59 6.62 10.25
N ASP A 66 -13.57 7.47 10.32
CA ASP A 66 -13.69 8.90 10.03
C ASP A 66 -14.03 9.18 8.56
N LEU A 67 -13.41 8.44 7.64
CA LEU A 67 -13.67 8.53 6.21
C LEU A 67 -15.04 7.92 5.83
N MET A 68 -15.51 6.87 6.49
CA MET A 68 -16.85 6.34 6.26
C MET A 68 -17.94 7.37 6.59
N VAL A 69 -17.72 8.20 7.61
CA VAL A 69 -18.63 9.31 7.93
C VAL A 69 -18.53 10.44 6.90
N ARG A 70 -17.36 10.63 6.27
CA ARG A 70 -17.11 11.68 5.27
C ARG A 70 -16.33 11.14 4.06
N PRO A 71 -16.93 10.32 3.19
CA PRO A 71 -16.20 9.63 2.13
C PRO A 71 -15.49 10.56 1.14
N LEU A 72 -16.00 11.77 0.92
CA LEU A 72 -15.35 12.76 0.05
C LEU A 72 -13.97 13.22 0.56
N GLN A 73 -13.64 13.02 1.84
CA GLN A 73 -12.32 13.33 2.38
C GLN A 73 -11.23 12.34 1.94
N MET A 74 -11.60 11.24 1.27
CA MET A 74 -10.63 10.36 0.63
C MET A 74 -9.73 11.11 -0.36
N ILE A 75 -10.26 12.12 -1.06
CA ILE A 75 -9.48 12.94 -2.02
C ILE A 75 -8.36 13.68 -1.28
N ASP A 76 -8.67 14.36 -0.17
CA ASP A 76 -7.67 15.10 0.61
C ASP A 76 -6.66 14.15 1.29
N TYR A 77 -7.12 12.99 1.76
CA TYR A 77 -6.29 12.00 2.45
C TYR A 77 -5.25 11.35 1.51
N THR A 78 -5.69 10.93 0.33
CA THR A 78 -4.80 10.33 -0.68
C THR A 78 -3.78 11.34 -1.19
N GLN A 79 -4.21 12.57 -1.48
CA GLN A 79 -3.30 13.67 -1.84
C GLN A 79 -2.24 13.92 -0.76
N MET A 80 -2.64 13.93 0.52
CA MET A 80 -1.71 14.12 1.64
C MET A 80 -0.64 13.02 1.68
N LEU A 81 -1.02 11.75 1.46
CA LEU A 81 -0.06 10.64 1.43
C LEU A 81 0.86 10.72 0.22
N LYS A 82 0.33 11.09 -0.95
CA LYS A 82 1.13 11.31 -2.15
C LYS A 82 2.18 12.40 -1.94
N ASP A 83 1.84 13.49 -1.26
CA ASP A 83 2.78 14.58 -0.95
C ASP A 83 3.64 14.33 0.31
N ALA A 84 3.45 13.20 1.01
CA ALA A 84 4.15 12.90 2.26
C ALA A 84 5.54 12.28 2.07
N HIS A 85 5.81 11.67 0.92
CA HIS A 85 7.12 11.09 0.64
C HIS A 85 8.18 12.18 0.56
N VAL A 86 9.33 11.88 1.16
CA VAL A 86 10.51 12.72 1.08
C VAL A 86 11.61 11.83 0.52
N PRO A 87 12.14 12.13 -0.68
CA PRO A 87 13.15 11.30 -1.30
C PRO A 87 14.30 10.99 -0.33
N THR A 88 14.76 9.74 -0.32
CA THR A 88 15.81 9.20 0.56
C THR A 88 15.48 9.17 2.06
N GLN A 89 14.23 9.48 2.45
CA GLN A 89 13.74 9.50 3.83
C GLN A 89 12.42 8.72 3.99
N PRO A 90 12.39 7.42 3.62
CA PRO A 90 11.19 6.58 3.71
C PRO A 90 10.61 6.49 5.14
N GLU A 91 11.40 6.76 6.19
CA GLU A 91 10.92 6.76 7.57
C GLU A 91 9.89 7.86 7.87
N VAL A 92 9.81 8.91 7.05
CA VAL A 92 8.82 9.98 7.21
C VAL A 92 7.44 9.47 6.84
N LEU A 93 7.32 8.85 5.66
CA LEU A 93 6.08 8.23 5.19
C LEU A 93 5.67 7.09 6.13
N ALA A 94 6.62 6.24 6.53
CA ALA A 94 6.35 5.17 7.50
C ALA A 94 5.81 5.70 8.83
N GLY A 95 6.28 6.86 9.32
CA GLY A 95 5.79 7.49 10.55
C GLY A 95 4.36 8.05 10.44
N ILE A 96 3.98 8.53 9.25
CA ILE A 96 2.61 9.00 8.97
C ILE A 96 1.67 7.81 8.94
N LEU A 97 1.99 6.79 8.14
CA LEU A 97 1.19 5.56 8.03
C LEU A 97 1.15 4.79 9.34
N PHE A 98 2.23 4.84 10.14
CA PHE A 98 2.16 4.35 11.51
C PHE A 98 0.98 5.02 12.18
N SER A 99 0.91 6.35 12.27
CA SER A 99 -0.20 7.05 12.93
C SER A 99 -1.60 6.61 12.49
N ASP A 100 -1.78 6.23 11.22
CA ASP A 100 -3.05 5.74 10.66
C ASP A 100 -3.43 4.31 11.09
N LEU A 101 -2.48 3.50 11.58
CA LEU A 101 -2.74 2.20 12.22
C LEU A 101 -3.45 2.33 13.58
N ALA A 102 -3.73 3.54 14.07
CA ALA A 102 -4.45 3.71 15.32
C ALA A 102 -5.87 3.15 15.23
N GLY A 103 -6.20 2.23 16.14
CA GLY A 103 -7.55 1.68 16.27
C GLY A 103 -8.56 2.70 16.79
N GLU A 104 -9.85 2.43 16.60
CA GLU A 104 -10.93 3.31 17.04
C GLU A 104 -10.87 3.54 18.57
N GLY A 105 -10.78 4.81 18.97
CA GLY A 105 -10.63 5.20 20.38
C GLY A 105 -9.22 5.03 20.98
N GLN A 106 -8.23 4.57 20.21
CA GLN A 106 -6.84 4.50 20.66
C GLN A 106 -6.22 5.90 20.69
N THR A 107 -5.96 6.41 21.90
CA THR A 107 -5.41 7.77 22.10
C THR A 107 -3.91 7.79 22.41
N VAL A 108 -3.34 6.64 22.75
CA VAL A 108 -1.93 6.49 23.11
C VAL A 108 -1.41 5.23 22.44
N ARG A 109 -0.21 5.34 21.88
CA ARG A 109 0.49 4.25 21.23
C ARG A 109 1.71 3.83 22.02
N ALA A 110 1.96 2.53 22.08
CA ALA A 110 3.09 2.00 22.82
C ALA A 110 4.41 2.41 22.16
N ARG A 111 5.46 2.50 22.98
CA ARG A 111 6.80 2.84 22.50
C ARG A 111 7.65 1.58 22.36
N PRO A 112 8.71 1.63 21.54
CA PRO A 112 9.69 0.56 21.46
C PRO A 112 10.24 0.19 22.83
N TYR A 113 10.62 -1.07 22.97
CA TYR A 113 11.39 -1.52 24.11
C TYR A 113 12.67 -0.68 24.26
N ARG A 114 13.02 -0.36 25.50
CA ARG A 114 14.25 0.34 25.83
C ARG A 114 15.09 -0.57 26.72
N GLY A 115 16.16 -1.11 26.17
CA GLY A 115 17.10 -1.93 26.93
C GLY A 115 17.71 -1.17 28.10
N ASP A 116 18.00 -1.89 29.17
CA ASP A 116 18.81 -1.41 30.28
C ASP A 116 20.21 -1.00 29.77
N PRO A 117 20.84 0.04 30.32
CA PRO A 117 22.22 0.40 29.99
C PRO A 117 23.22 -0.77 30.02
N SER A 118 22.96 -1.82 30.79
CA SER A 118 23.77 -3.05 30.84
C SER A 118 23.52 -4.02 29.66
N GLU A 119 22.32 -4.02 29.08
CA GLU A 119 21.99 -4.77 27.85
C GLU A 119 22.55 -4.06 26.62
N VAL A 120 22.58 -2.73 26.66
CA VAL A 120 23.13 -1.87 25.60
C VAL A 120 24.64 -1.64 25.75
N ALA A 121 25.22 -1.87 26.95
CA ALA A 121 26.65 -1.73 27.18
C ALA A 121 27.44 -2.65 26.25
N ARG A 122 28.57 -2.14 25.73
CA ARG A 122 29.39 -2.78 24.67
C ARG A 122 29.71 -4.24 25.00
N GLN A 123 28.86 -5.16 24.52
CA GLN A 123 29.11 -6.60 24.51
C GLN A 123 30.18 -6.96 23.47
N TYR A 124 30.36 -6.10 22.47
CA TYR A 124 31.18 -6.38 21.31
C TYR A 124 32.45 -5.53 21.25
N ASN A 125 33.55 -6.18 20.87
CA ASN A 125 34.79 -5.55 20.49
C ASN A 125 34.69 -5.01 19.04
N LEU A 126 35.38 -3.91 18.76
CA LEU A 126 35.49 -3.38 17.40
C LEU A 126 36.55 -4.14 16.61
N HIS A 127 36.22 -4.55 15.39
CA HIS A 127 37.17 -5.20 14.50
C HIS A 127 37.69 -4.29 13.39
N TYR A 128 36.82 -3.49 12.78
CA TYR A 128 37.16 -2.60 11.67
C TYR A 128 37.79 -1.30 12.18
N ARG A 129 38.64 -0.67 11.37
CA ARG A 129 39.21 0.66 11.66
C ARG A 129 38.28 1.81 11.28
N ASN A 130 37.41 1.57 10.30
CA ASN A 130 36.49 2.58 9.80
C ASN A 130 35.42 2.93 10.86
N GLU A 131 35.31 4.20 11.22
CA GLU A 131 34.41 4.66 12.28
C GLU A 131 32.94 4.68 11.86
N ASP A 132 32.61 4.83 10.56
CA ASP A 132 31.24 4.83 10.05
C ASP A 132 30.69 3.41 9.98
N LEU A 133 31.47 2.47 9.44
CA LEU A 133 31.10 1.05 9.43
C LEU A 133 30.87 0.55 10.86
N ASN A 134 31.77 0.86 11.80
CA ASN A 134 31.57 0.49 13.20
C ASN A 134 30.31 1.13 13.82
N ARG A 135 29.95 2.36 13.42
CA ARG A 135 28.71 3.00 13.88
C ARG A 135 27.48 2.26 13.36
N LEU A 136 27.44 1.96 12.06
CA LEU A 136 26.37 1.18 11.45
C LEU A 136 26.21 -0.18 12.14
N LEU A 137 27.31 -0.96 12.26
CA LEU A 137 27.30 -2.26 12.93
C LEU A 137 26.83 -2.16 14.38
N THR A 138 27.21 -1.10 15.10
CA THR A 138 26.75 -0.86 16.48
C THR A 138 25.25 -0.59 16.52
N ARG A 139 24.71 0.21 15.59
CA ARG A 139 23.27 0.50 15.52
C ARG A 139 22.48 -0.76 15.22
N ALA A 140 22.85 -1.49 14.18
CA ALA A 140 22.21 -2.76 13.83
C ALA A 140 22.22 -3.73 15.01
N ALA A 141 23.33 -3.82 15.76
CA ALA A 141 23.47 -4.76 16.87
C ALA A 141 22.54 -4.42 18.04
N ILE A 142 22.31 -3.13 18.30
CA ILE A 142 21.37 -2.69 19.35
C ILE A 142 19.93 -3.08 18.95
N TYR A 143 19.55 -2.86 17.69
CA TYR A 143 18.19 -3.17 17.25
C TYR A 143 17.93 -4.68 17.19
N LEU A 144 18.80 -5.42 16.50
CA LEU A 144 18.64 -6.86 16.29
C LEU A 144 18.70 -7.67 17.59
N ASN A 145 19.58 -7.31 18.52
CA ASN A 145 19.80 -8.13 19.72
C ASN A 145 19.01 -7.69 20.95
N VAL A 146 18.50 -6.44 20.97
CA VAL A 146 17.88 -5.86 22.17
C VAL A 146 16.51 -5.28 21.88
N ILE A 147 16.41 -4.34 20.93
CA ILE A 147 15.17 -3.57 20.74
C ILE A 147 14.10 -4.40 20.05
N PHE A 148 14.39 -5.08 18.93
CA PHE A 148 13.39 -5.89 18.23
C PHE A 148 12.91 -7.07 19.07
N PRO A 149 13.77 -7.89 19.70
CA PRO A 149 13.29 -8.99 20.56
C PRO A 149 12.47 -8.49 21.74
N GLY A 150 12.92 -7.42 22.42
CA GLY A 150 12.18 -6.84 23.53
C GLY A 150 10.83 -6.25 23.13
N SER A 151 10.74 -5.62 21.96
CA SER A 151 9.49 -5.05 21.43
C SER A 151 8.52 -6.14 20.99
N THR A 152 9.04 -7.22 20.41
CA THR A 152 8.26 -8.42 20.04
C THR A 152 7.67 -9.10 21.28
N GLU A 153 8.45 -9.23 22.36
CA GLU A 153 7.92 -9.76 23.62
C GLU A 153 6.87 -8.85 24.25
N MET A 154 6.99 -7.53 24.12
CA MET A 154 5.93 -6.61 24.53
C MET A 154 4.64 -6.84 23.74
N MET A 155 4.75 -6.93 22.41
CA MET A 155 3.64 -7.19 21.48
C MET A 155 2.89 -8.47 21.82
N LEU A 156 3.62 -9.55 22.11
CA LEU A 156 3.05 -10.89 22.34
C LEU A 156 2.87 -11.23 23.84
N SER A 157 3.05 -10.26 24.74
CA SER A 157 3.12 -10.48 26.20
C SER A 157 1.85 -11.09 26.81
N LYS A 158 0.70 -10.88 26.17
CA LYS A 158 -0.61 -11.36 26.64
C LYS A 158 -1.04 -12.69 26.02
N LEU A 159 -0.30 -13.21 25.05
CA LEU A 159 -0.65 -14.45 24.36
C LEU A 159 -0.07 -15.68 25.07
N THR A 160 -0.82 -16.77 25.01
CA THR A 160 -0.32 -18.10 25.37
C THR A 160 0.63 -18.64 24.29
N PRO A 161 1.50 -19.63 24.60
CA PRO A 161 2.35 -20.26 23.58
C PRO A 161 1.58 -20.85 22.40
N ALA A 162 0.39 -21.41 22.64
CA ALA A 162 -0.47 -21.95 21.58
C ALA A 162 -0.99 -20.82 20.65
N GLN A 163 -1.43 -19.70 21.23
CA GLN A 163 -1.87 -18.54 20.45
C GLN A 163 -0.72 -17.89 19.67
N ARG A 164 0.51 -17.86 20.22
CA ARG A 164 1.68 -17.38 19.48
C ARG A 164 1.95 -18.27 18.25
N LYS A 165 1.89 -19.59 18.42
CA LYS A 165 2.02 -20.53 17.30
C LYS A 165 0.89 -20.41 16.27
N PHE A 166 -0.32 -20.12 16.73
CA PHE A 166 -1.47 -19.90 15.84
C PHE A 166 -1.21 -18.83 14.77
N LEU A 167 -0.43 -17.79 15.10
CA LEU A 167 -0.16 -16.68 14.18
C LEU A 167 0.60 -17.11 12.93
N THR A 168 1.57 -18.03 13.06
CA THR A 168 2.44 -18.42 11.94
C THR A 168 1.97 -19.67 11.21
N VAL A 169 0.98 -20.38 11.78
CA VAL A 169 0.43 -21.62 11.21
C VAL A 169 -0.98 -21.39 10.72
N GLU A 170 -1.98 -21.33 11.61
CA GLU A 170 -3.39 -21.28 11.22
C GLU A 170 -3.83 -19.92 10.64
N LEU A 171 -3.36 -18.80 11.21
CA LEU A 171 -3.72 -17.48 10.71
C LEU A 171 -3.13 -17.22 9.31
N LYS A 172 -1.92 -17.73 9.07
CA LYS A 172 -1.26 -17.67 7.77
C LYS A 172 -2.11 -18.35 6.68
N GLU A 173 -2.75 -19.48 6.99
CA GLU A 173 -3.64 -20.18 6.05
C GLU A 173 -4.85 -19.34 5.64
N LEU A 174 -5.28 -18.35 6.43
CA LEU A 174 -6.36 -17.43 6.02
C LEU A 174 -5.94 -16.41 4.95
N ILE A 175 -4.64 -16.31 4.67
CA ILE A 175 -4.04 -15.28 3.82
C ILE A 175 -3.33 -15.93 2.62
N VAL A 176 -3.49 -17.24 2.42
CA VAL A 176 -2.97 -17.94 1.24
C VAL A 176 -4.10 -18.71 0.55
N GLU A 177 -3.92 -18.95 -0.74
CA GLU A 177 -4.79 -19.82 -1.52
C GLU A 177 -3.98 -20.97 -2.12
N HIS A 178 -4.67 -22.07 -2.38
CA HIS A 178 -4.07 -23.29 -2.92
C HIS A 178 -4.68 -23.63 -4.27
N VAL A 179 -3.83 -23.88 -5.27
CA VAL A 179 -4.29 -24.16 -6.65
C VAL A 179 -5.13 -25.43 -6.74
N GLU A 180 -4.96 -26.35 -5.80
CA GLU A 180 -5.73 -27.59 -5.68
C GLU A 180 -7.21 -27.34 -5.38
N HIS A 181 -7.55 -26.19 -4.77
CA HIS A 181 -8.92 -25.81 -4.46
C HIS A 181 -9.81 -25.73 -5.71
N GLU A 182 -9.22 -25.47 -6.90
CA GLU A 182 -9.93 -25.48 -8.18
C GLU A 182 -10.59 -26.85 -8.47
N PHE A 183 -10.00 -27.95 -7.99
CA PHE A 183 -10.44 -29.31 -8.31
C PHE A 183 -11.33 -29.94 -7.25
N PHE A 184 -11.69 -29.17 -6.21
CA PHE A 184 -12.51 -29.67 -5.12
C PHE A 184 -13.96 -29.86 -5.55
N THR A 185 -14.61 -30.90 -5.00
CA THR A 185 -16.07 -30.97 -5.04
C THR A 185 -16.65 -29.90 -4.12
N VAL A 186 -17.93 -29.57 -4.31
CA VAL A 186 -18.64 -28.61 -3.44
C VAL A 186 -18.50 -29.00 -1.96
N GLU A 187 -18.60 -30.29 -1.62
CA GLU A 187 -18.44 -30.73 -0.22
C GLU A 187 -17.01 -30.56 0.32
N GLN A 188 -16.00 -30.61 -0.55
CA GLN A 188 -14.60 -30.36 -0.15
C GLN A 188 -14.37 -28.87 0.06
N SER A 189 -14.86 -28.02 -0.85
CA SER A 189 -14.82 -26.56 -0.72
C SER A 189 -15.53 -26.09 0.56
N ASP A 190 -16.76 -26.56 0.79
CA ASP A 190 -17.53 -26.26 2.02
C ASP A 190 -16.77 -26.71 3.28
N SER A 191 -15.99 -27.79 3.20
CA SER A 191 -15.20 -28.28 4.34
C SER A 191 -13.99 -27.40 4.63
N VAL A 192 -13.35 -26.83 3.61
CA VAL A 192 -12.21 -25.92 3.78
C VAL A 192 -12.69 -24.57 4.29
N GLU A 193 -13.72 -23.99 3.68
CA GLU A 193 -14.32 -22.72 4.11
C GLU A 193 -14.72 -22.79 5.59
N LYS A 194 -15.31 -23.90 6.04
CA LYS A 194 -15.67 -24.07 7.45
C LYS A 194 -14.46 -24.12 8.40
N VAL A 195 -13.33 -24.64 7.95
CA VAL A 195 -12.08 -24.65 8.76
C VAL A 195 -11.52 -23.24 8.87
N GLU A 196 -11.46 -22.51 7.76
CA GLU A 196 -11.01 -21.12 7.70
C GLU A 196 -11.91 -20.19 8.51
N GLU A 197 -13.23 -20.33 8.41
CA GLU A 197 -14.19 -19.63 9.27
C GLU A 197 -13.91 -19.90 10.76
N GLY A 198 -13.56 -21.15 11.10
CA GLY A 198 -13.19 -21.54 12.46
C GLY A 198 -11.91 -20.85 12.95
N TYR A 199 -10.89 -20.75 12.10
CA TYR A 199 -9.66 -20.01 12.42
C TYR A 199 -9.92 -18.51 12.58
N ALA A 200 -10.74 -17.91 11.70
CA ALA A 200 -11.11 -16.51 11.81
C ALA A 200 -11.88 -16.22 13.12
N GLU A 201 -12.83 -17.09 13.48
CA GLU A 201 -13.59 -16.98 14.74
C GLU A 201 -12.68 -17.16 15.96
N GLU A 202 -11.75 -18.12 15.93
CA GLU A 202 -10.79 -18.33 17.02
C GLU A 202 -9.88 -17.11 17.20
N PHE A 203 -9.29 -16.60 16.11
CA PHE A 203 -8.42 -15.44 16.17
C PHE A 203 -9.16 -14.19 16.65
N ALA A 204 -10.39 -13.95 16.19
CA ALA A 204 -11.20 -12.81 16.64
C ALA A 204 -11.38 -12.76 18.17
N GLN A 205 -11.33 -13.90 18.86
CA GLN A 205 -11.45 -13.96 20.32
C GLN A 205 -10.22 -13.46 21.07
N PHE A 206 -9.03 -13.46 20.46
CA PHE A 206 -7.79 -13.11 21.15
C PHE A 206 -6.86 -12.14 20.42
N GLY A 207 -7.06 -11.88 19.12
CA GLY A 207 -6.20 -11.01 18.31
C GLY A 207 -6.07 -9.60 18.89
N HIS A 208 -7.12 -9.09 19.52
CA HIS A 208 -7.14 -7.79 20.23
C HIS A 208 -6.16 -7.69 21.42
N LEU A 209 -5.56 -8.80 21.85
CA LEU A 209 -4.53 -8.81 22.89
C LEU A 209 -3.15 -8.43 22.36
N ILE A 210 -2.95 -8.48 21.04
CA ILE A 210 -1.71 -8.18 20.35
C ILE A 210 -1.58 -6.67 20.20
N ASP A 211 -0.41 -6.14 20.55
CA ASP A 211 -0.09 -4.72 20.41
C ASP A 211 1.13 -4.56 19.50
N PRO A 212 0.95 -4.33 18.19
CA PRO A 212 2.06 -4.26 17.23
C PRO A 212 2.85 -2.93 17.32
N ASP A 213 2.34 -1.93 18.05
CA ASP A 213 2.94 -0.59 18.14
C ASP A 213 4.42 -0.60 18.51
N PRO A 214 4.89 -1.36 19.53
CA PRO A 214 6.29 -1.33 19.94
C PRO A 214 7.25 -1.79 18.84
N VAL A 215 6.89 -2.83 18.09
CA VAL A 215 7.78 -3.43 17.08
C VAL A 215 7.80 -2.59 15.80
N ILE A 216 6.66 -2.07 15.35
CA ILE A 216 6.61 -1.19 14.19
C ILE A 216 7.36 0.12 14.47
N ALA A 217 7.12 0.73 15.63
CA ALA A 217 7.86 1.93 16.02
C ALA A 217 9.37 1.69 16.14
N ALA A 218 9.78 0.50 16.61
CA ALA A 218 11.19 0.14 16.69
C ALA A 218 11.81 0.05 15.29
N GLY A 219 11.08 -0.51 14.33
CA GLY A 219 11.52 -0.61 12.94
C GLY A 219 11.70 0.74 12.28
N ILE A 220 10.76 1.67 12.48
CA ILE A 220 10.85 3.05 11.96
C ILE A 220 12.04 3.81 12.58
N ASP A 221 12.27 3.66 13.89
CA ASP A 221 13.43 4.26 14.55
C ASP A 221 14.75 3.63 14.06
N CYS A 222 14.76 2.31 13.82
CA CYS A 222 15.91 1.60 13.24
C CYS A 222 16.24 2.11 11.83
N LEU A 223 15.24 2.18 10.96
CA LEU A 223 15.34 2.66 9.59
C LEU A 223 16.00 4.04 9.54
N ARG A 224 15.51 4.98 10.36
CA ARG A 224 16.08 6.34 10.46
C ARG A 224 17.57 6.32 10.83
N GLU A 225 17.97 5.48 11.78
CA GLU A 225 19.36 5.40 12.23
C GLU A 225 20.27 4.70 11.21
N VAL A 226 19.79 3.61 10.60
CA VAL A 226 20.54 2.80 9.64
C VAL A 226 20.72 3.53 8.32
N LEU A 227 19.69 4.19 7.78
CA LEU A 227 19.79 4.98 6.55
C LEU A 227 20.82 6.09 6.66
N LEU A 228 20.80 6.83 7.77
CA LEU A 228 21.76 7.91 8.01
C LEU A 228 23.21 7.40 7.96
N GLU A 229 23.50 6.27 8.60
CA GLU A 229 24.85 5.71 8.62
C GLU A 229 25.23 5.06 7.28
N SER A 230 24.27 4.45 6.57
CA SER A 230 24.47 3.86 5.23
C SER A 230 24.78 4.95 4.19
N GLN A 231 24.06 6.07 4.21
CA GLN A 231 24.36 7.23 3.37
C GLN A 231 25.72 7.89 3.72
N ASN A 232 26.13 7.88 4.99
CA ASN A 232 27.48 8.30 5.38
C ASN A 232 28.55 7.38 4.74
N LEU A 233 28.30 6.07 4.75
CA LEU A 233 29.18 5.06 4.19
C LEU A 233 29.29 5.18 2.66
N ARG A 234 28.14 5.26 1.96
CA ARG A 234 28.06 5.47 0.50
C ARG A 234 28.84 6.70 0.04
N ARG A 235 28.67 7.85 0.72
CA ARG A 235 29.44 9.08 0.41
C ARG A 235 30.96 8.92 0.57
N LYS A 236 31.41 8.10 1.52
CA LYS A 236 32.85 7.84 1.70
C LYS A 236 33.40 6.89 0.64
N LEU A 237 32.65 5.87 0.24
CA LEU A 237 33.03 4.98 -0.87
C LEU A 237 33.22 5.79 -2.15
N GLN A 238 32.25 6.64 -2.50
CA GLN A 238 32.31 7.52 -3.66
C GLN A 238 33.50 8.50 -3.63
N SER A 239 34.02 8.86 -2.44
CA SER A 239 35.20 9.71 -2.28
C SER A 239 36.55 9.00 -2.51
N GLY A 240 36.53 7.68 -2.74
CA GLY A 240 37.72 6.89 -3.13
C GLY A 240 38.49 6.21 -1.99
N ASP A 241 37.93 6.12 -0.79
CA ASP A 241 38.59 5.50 0.39
C ASP A 241 38.29 3.99 0.56
N VAL A 242 37.98 3.32 -0.55
CA VAL A 242 37.47 1.92 -0.57
C VAL A 242 38.43 0.95 0.13
N HIS A 243 39.75 1.10 -0.08
CA HIS A 243 40.74 0.21 0.53
C HIS A 243 40.91 0.35 2.05
N GLN A 244 40.38 1.40 2.68
CA GLN A 244 40.44 1.55 4.14
C GLN A 244 39.16 1.06 4.83
N MET A 245 38.05 0.87 4.11
CA MET A 245 36.76 0.54 4.73
C MET A 245 36.79 -0.76 5.51
N LEU A 246 37.29 -1.83 4.90
CA LEU A 246 37.40 -3.16 5.51
C LEU A 246 38.74 -3.38 6.23
N THR A 247 39.56 -2.34 6.43
CA THR A 247 40.82 -2.53 7.17
C THR A 247 40.55 -2.84 8.64
N THR A 248 41.23 -3.85 9.15
CA THR A 248 41.01 -4.38 10.49
C THR A 248 42.02 -3.80 11.50
N THR A 249 41.64 -3.80 12.78
CA THR A 249 42.50 -3.31 13.88
C THR A 249 43.69 -4.23 14.14
N GLY A 250 43.62 -5.49 13.71
CA GLY A 250 44.70 -6.48 13.80
C GLY A 250 44.27 -7.88 13.33
N TYR A 251 45.19 -8.84 13.39
CA TYR A 251 44.89 -10.26 13.14
C TYR A 251 44.06 -10.82 14.29
N LEU A 252 42.92 -11.46 13.98
CA LEU A 252 42.15 -12.25 14.95
C LEU A 252 42.74 -13.67 15.00
N PRO A 253 43.19 -14.16 16.17
CA PRO A 253 43.62 -15.55 16.34
C PRO A 253 42.52 -16.55 15.99
N ASP A 254 42.92 -17.75 15.52
CA ASP A 254 41.98 -18.81 15.14
C ASP A 254 41.14 -19.33 16.33
N ASP A 255 41.62 -19.17 17.56
CA ASP A 255 40.96 -19.55 18.81
C ASP A 255 40.17 -18.42 19.48
N ALA A 256 40.10 -17.24 18.86
CA ALA A 256 39.32 -16.13 19.37
C ALA A 256 37.81 -16.39 19.25
N ASP A 257 37.07 -16.00 20.28
CA ASP A 257 35.61 -15.98 20.24
C ASP A 257 35.14 -14.91 19.25
N ARG A 258 34.74 -15.34 18.04
CA ARG A 258 34.36 -14.44 16.95
C ARG A 258 33.05 -13.70 17.24
N GLU A 259 32.13 -14.33 17.98
CA GLU A 259 30.85 -13.72 18.39
C GLU A 259 31.06 -12.46 19.24
N ALA A 260 32.21 -12.33 19.88
CA ALA A 260 32.58 -11.15 20.69
C ALA A 260 33.04 -9.95 19.84
N TYR A 261 33.02 -10.01 18.50
CA TYR A 261 33.45 -8.92 17.61
C TYR A 261 32.32 -8.49 16.67
N LEU A 262 32.07 -7.17 16.56
CA LEU A 262 31.06 -6.63 15.64
C LEU A 262 31.32 -7.03 14.19
N GLY A 263 30.29 -7.55 13.52
CA GLY A 263 30.34 -8.02 12.13
C GLY A 263 30.74 -9.49 11.98
N PHE A 264 30.97 -10.21 13.07
CA PHE A 264 31.33 -11.64 13.07
C PHE A 264 30.34 -12.52 13.82
N GLN A 265 29.24 -11.94 14.29
CA GLN A 265 28.19 -12.70 14.95
C GLN A 265 27.54 -13.70 13.98
N SER A 266 26.98 -14.77 14.52
CA SER A 266 26.16 -15.69 13.73
C SER A 266 25.03 -14.93 13.02
N GLY A 267 24.82 -15.21 11.74
CA GLY A 267 23.84 -14.51 10.91
C GLY A 267 24.24 -13.09 10.48
N TRP A 268 25.51 -12.67 10.67
CA TRP A 268 26.02 -11.37 10.22
C TRP A 268 27.02 -11.50 9.08
N LYS A 269 26.92 -10.58 8.12
CA LYS A 269 27.87 -10.45 7.00
C LYS A 269 28.22 -9.00 6.69
N VAL A 270 29.46 -8.81 6.25
CA VAL A 270 30.01 -7.54 5.76
C VAL A 270 30.70 -7.84 4.43
N GLY A 271 30.08 -7.40 3.34
CA GLY A 271 30.52 -7.58 1.95
C GLY A 271 31.66 -6.67 1.53
N GLY A 272 32.32 -7.07 0.45
CA GLY A 272 33.32 -6.30 -0.26
C GLY A 272 32.72 -5.26 -1.20
N PRO A 273 33.55 -4.56 -1.99
CA PRO A 273 33.10 -3.73 -3.11
C PRO A 273 33.10 -4.52 -4.43
N GLY A 274 32.91 -5.84 -4.38
CA GLY A 274 32.90 -6.69 -5.56
C GLY A 274 32.11 -7.95 -5.27
N ASN A 275 31.80 -8.69 -6.34
CA ASN A 275 30.78 -9.72 -6.31
C ASN A 275 30.92 -10.75 -5.18
N ASP A 276 29.91 -10.80 -4.34
CA ASP A 276 29.73 -11.68 -3.19
C ASP A 276 28.51 -12.60 -3.36
N TYR A 277 28.49 -13.66 -2.57
CA TYR A 277 27.43 -14.67 -2.58
C TYR A 277 27.01 -14.95 -1.13
N TYR A 278 25.76 -14.61 -0.82
CA TYR A 278 25.15 -14.83 0.49
C TYR A 278 24.22 -16.03 0.42
N GLU A 279 24.44 -17.03 1.26
CA GLU A 279 23.62 -18.26 1.31
C GLU A 279 23.31 -18.63 2.75
N GLY A 280 22.02 -18.75 3.07
CA GLY A 280 21.49 -19.17 4.37
C GLY A 280 20.67 -18.10 5.09
N ASP A 281 20.43 -18.34 6.37
CA ASP A 281 19.67 -17.46 7.27
C ASP A 281 20.58 -16.35 7.86
N PHE A 282 20.18 -15.09 7.67
CA PHE A 282 20.91 -13.90 8.10
C PHE A 282 20.01 -12.90 8.80
N SER A 283 20.51 -12.34 9.91
CA SER A 283 19.87 -11.22 10.59
C SER A 283 20.46 -9.86 10.16
N PHE A 284 21.68 -9.84 9.64
CA PHE A 284 22.34 -8.61 9.18
C PHE A 284 23.26 -8.84 7.98
N ILE A 285 23.07 -8.07 6.92
CA ILE A 285 24.01 -7.96 5.81
C ILE A 285 24.24 -6.48 5.51
N VAL A 286 25.50 -6.10 5.33
CA VAL A 286 25.87 -4.85 4.67
C VAL A 286 26.89 -5.16 3.58
N ASP A 287 26.55 -4.89 2.35
CA ASP A 287 27.46 -4.97 1.20
C ASP A 287 27.99 -3.56 0.85
N LEU A 288 29.21 -3.48 0.33
CA LEU A 288 29.80 -2.20 -0.09
C LEU A 288 29.69 -1.98 -1.61
N GLY A 289 29.10 -2.93 -2.32
CA GLY A 289 28.69 -2.92 -3.71
C GLY A 289 29.26 -4.11 -4.46
N GLY A 290 28.69 -4.43 -5.61
CA GLY A 290 29.05 -5.64 -6.31
C GLY A 290 28.03 -5.94 -7.39
N ASN A 291 27.99 -7.17 -7.86
CA ASN A 291 26.79 -7.68 -8.52
C ASN A 291 26.58 -9.01 -7.84
N ASP A 292 25.77 -8.97 -6.80
CA ASP A 292 25.74 -9.90 -5.70
C ASP A 292 24.53 -10.82 -5.81
N VAL A 293 24.62 -11.94 -5.10
CA VAL A 293 23.55 -12.93 -5.09
C VAL A 293 23.20 -13.27 -3.66
N TYR A 294 21.97 -12.94 -3.28
CA TYR A 294 21.39 -13.16 -1.97
C TYR A 294 20.42 -14.34 -2.03
N ASN A 295 20.86 -15.50 -1.56
CA ASN A 295 20.06 -16.72 -1.45
C ASN A 295 19.66 -16.91 0.00
N LEU A 296 18.58 -16.26 0.40
CA LEU A 296 18.24 -16.13 1.81
C LEU A 296 17.22 -17.19 2.21
N GLU A 297 17.48 -17.79 3.36
CA GLU A 297 16.58 -18.70 4.06
C GLU A 297 15.93 -17.94 5.23
N TYR A 298 14.73 -18.34 5.64
CA TYR A 298 14.09 -17.80 6.83
C TYR A 298 13.29 -18.88 7.57
N ASP A 299 13.47 -18.96 8.88
CA ASP A 299 12.74 -19.91 9.72
C ASP A 299 11.50 -19.24 10.36
N PRO A 300 10.27 -19.50 9.86
CA PRO A 300 9.05 -18.93 10.43
C PRO A 300 8.69 -19.48 11.81
N ASP A 301 9.28 -20.61 12.24
CA ASP A 301 9.11 -21.11 13.62
C ASP A 301 9.95 -20.31 14.63
N ASN A 302 10.97 -19.59 14.17
CA ASN A 302 11.86 -18.74 14.97
C ASN A 302 11.99 -17.33 14.37
N PRO A 303 10.90 -16.55 14.36
CA PRO A 303 10.90 -15.24 13.73
C PRO A 303 11.91 -14.29 14.40
N HIS A 304 12.64 -13.53 13.58
CA HIS A 304 13.67 -12.63 14.04
C HIS A 304 13.80 -11.42 13.10
N GLY A 305 14.51 -10.39 13.54
CA GLY A 305 14.70 -9.17 12.74
C GLY A 305 15.78 -9.34 11.68
N VAL A 306 15.59 -8.72 10.52
CA VAL A 306 16.52 -8.76 9.38
C VAL A 306 16.80 -7.34 8.91
N ILE A 307 18.08 -7.02 8.67
CA ILE A 307 18.51 -5.76 8.08
C ILE A 307 19.52 -6.08 6.97
N ILE A 308 19.18 -5.75 5.73
CA ILE A 308 20.02 -5.90 4.54
C ILE A 308 20.24 -4.52 3.95
N ILE A 309 21.49 -4.21 3.65
CA ILE A 309 21.90 -2.92 3.07
C ILE A 309 22.86 -3.23 1.93
N ASP A 310 22.47 -2.97 0.70
CA ASP A 310 23.38 -2.92 -0.45
C ASP A 310 23.64 -1.46 -0.82
N LEU A 311 24.89 -1.13 -1.17
CA LEU A 311 25.26 0.24 -1.50
C LEU A 311 25.34 0.53 -3.01
N SER A 312 25.42 -0.51 -3.85
CA SER A 312 25.35 -0.41 -5.30
C SER A 312 25.53 -1.75 -6.02
N GLY A 313 24.87 -1.85 -7.17
CA GLY A 313 25.20 -2.71 -8.28
C GLY A 313 24.03 -3.61 -8.64
N ASN A 314 24.19 -4.49 -9.64
CA ASN A 314 23.05 -5.23 -10.17
C ASN A 314 22.96 -6.61 -9.53
N ASP A 315 22.00 -6.77 -8.65
CA ASP A 315 21.91 -7.83 -7.67
C ASP A 315 20.71 -8.75 -7.89
N ILE A 316 20.80 -9.94 -7.30
CA ILE A 316 19.74 -10.92 -7.30
C ILE A 316 19.41 -11.31 -5.87
N TYR A 317 18.25 -10.89 -5.43
CA TYR A 317 17.65 -11.26 -4.16
C TYR A 317 16.66 -12.40 -4.37
N ARG A 318 16.87 -13.53 -3.70
CA ARG A 318 15.94 -14.66 -3.79
C ARG A 318 15.74 -15.40 -2.49
N THR A 319 14.53 -15.90 -2.31
CA THR A 319 14.15 -16.81 -1.24
C THR A 319 13.10 -17.81 -1.73
N GLU A 320 13.25 -19.06 -1.32
CA GLU A 320 12.25 -20.12 -1.56
C GLU A 320 11.30 -20.29 -0.36
N ASP A 321 11.64 -19.65 0.76
CA ASP A 321 10.88 -19.69 2.00
C ASP A 321 9.84 -18.57 2.01
N ASP A 322 8.79 -18.75 2.82
CA ASP A 322 7.90 -17.65 3.15
C ASP A 322 8.57 -16.75 4.18
N PHE A 323 8.20 -15.47 4.21
CA PHE A 323 8.76 -14.48 5.14
C PHE A 323 10.24 -14.12 4.94
N GLY A 324 10.86 -14.52 3.82
CA GLY A 324 12.15 -13.96 3.41
C GLY A 324 12.01 -12.55 2.81
N LEU A 325 13.15 -11.90 2.51
CA LEU A 325 13.27 -10.60 1.82
C LEU A 325 12.37 -9.48 2.36
N ALA A 326 12.89 -8.66 3.27
CA ALA A 326 12.18 -7.49 3.82
C ALA A 326 10.83 -7.80 4.50
N SER A 327 10.67 -9.00 5.07
CA SER A 327 9.46 -9.36 5.81
C SER A 327 9.49 -8.93 7.27
N GLY A 328 8.45 -8.23 7.71
CA GLY A 328 8.18 -7.92 9.11
C GLY A 328 7.51 -9.05 9.89
N CYS A 329 7.90 -10.31 9.68
CA CYS A 329 7.28 -11.48 10.30
C CYS A 329 7.45 -11.50 11.82
N LEU A 330 6.41 -11.06 12.55
CA LEU A 330 6.43 -10.88 14.01
C LEU A 330 7.66 -10.08 14.51
N SER A 331 8.23 -9.24 13.65
CA SER A 331 9.51 -8.56 13.86
C SER A 331 9.66 -7.41 12.85
N VAL A 332 10.89 -7.04 12.52
CA VAL A 332 11.22 -6.01 11.53
C VAL A 332 12.11 -6.60 10.44
N GLY A 333 11.73 -6.42 9.18
CA GLY A 333 12.54 -6.76 8.01
C GLY A 333 12.81 -5.51 7.18
N LEU A 334 14.08 -5.12 7.05
CA LEU A 334 14.53 -3.99 6.23
C LEU A 334 15.46 -4.51 5.13
N LEU A 335 15.15 -4.17 3.88
CA LEU A 335 16.05 -4.27 2.74
C LEU A 335 16.18 -2.86 2.15
N VAL A 336 17.40 -2.36 2.11
CA VAL A 336 17.75 -1.04 1.58
C VAL A 336 18.77 -1.26 0.47
N ASP A 337 18.33 -1.15 -0.78
CA ASP A 337 19.19 -1.05 -1.94
C ASP A 337 19.40 0.43 -2.30
N PHE A 338 20.60 0.78 -2.72
CA PHE A 338 20.95 2.15 -3.11
C PHE A 338 21.20 2.33 -4.60
N GLY A 339 21.11 1.25 -5.38
CA GLY A 339 20.93 1.34 -6.81
C GLY A 339 21.50 0.17 -7.58
N GLY A 340 20.90 -0.15 -8.71
CA GLY A 340 21.25 -1.33 -9.48
C GLY A 340 20.37 -1.47 -10.71
N ASP A 341 20.36 -2.64 -11.33
CA ASP A 341 19.15 -3.08 -12.03
C ASP A 341 18.91 -4.47 -11.43
N ASP A 342 17.95 -4.55 -10.51
CA ASP A 342 17.87 -5.59 -9.51
C ASP A 342 16.70 -6.52 -9.73
N ARG A 343 16.83 -7.71 -9.13
CA ARG A 343 15.81 -8.75 -9.21
C ARG A 343 15.51 -9.28 -7.83
N TYR A 344 14.25 -9.21 -7.46
CA TYR A 344 13.69 -9.68 -6.21
C TYR A 344 12.71 -10.83 -6.46
N ASP A 345 13.15 -12.06 -6.23
CA ASP A 345 12.33 -13.27 -6.37
C ASP A 345 11.94 -13.81 -4.99
N ALA A 346 10.66 -13.77 -4.64
CA ALA A 346 10.15 -14.31 -3.40
C ALA A 346 8.94 -15.23 -3.61
N LYS A 347 8.61 -15.98 -2.55
CA LYS A 347 7.37 -16.76 -2.49
C LYS A 347 6.26 -15.93 -1.84
N SER A 348 5.95 -16.19 -0.58
CA SER A 348 4.86 -15.49 0.11
C SER A 348 5.35 -14.73 1.34
N PHE A 349 4.60 -13.71 1.76
CA PHE A 349 4.89 -12.90 2.94
C PHE A 349 6.24 -12.17 2.89
N ALA A 350 6.66 -11.71 1.71
CA ALA A 350 7.98 -11.15 1.43
C ALA A 350 7.89 -9.78 0.74
N LEU A 351 9.02 -9.23 0.28
CA LEU A 351 9.11 -8.00 -0.52
C LEU A 351 8.43 -6.81 0.17
N GLY A 352 8.89 -6.49 1.38
CA GLY A 352 8.33 -5.40 2.18
C GLY A 352 7.05 -5.77 2.92
N SER A 353 6.73 -7.05 3.07
CA SER A 353 5.51 -7.53 3.73
C SER A 353 5.49 -7.26 5.24
N GLY A 354 4.43 -6.64 5.76
CA GLY A 354 4.21 -6.38 7.19
C GLY A 354 3.25 -7.37 7.85
N PHE A 355 3.76 -8.44 8.48
CA PHE A 355 2.93 -9.43 9.19
C PHE A 355 3.10 -9.32 10.71
N PHE A 356 2.21 -8.59 11.38
CA PHE A 356 2.32 -8.11 12.79
C PHE A 356 3.49 -7.16 13.09
N GLY A 357 4.35 -6.93 12.12
CA GLY A 357 5.56 -6.15 12.27
C GLY A 357 5.73 -5.10 11.18
N PHE A 358 6.98 -4.74 10.91
CA PHE A 358 7.33 -3.75 9.89
C PHE A 358 8.21 -4.38 8.81
N GLY A 359 7.69 -4.43 7.58
CA GLY A 359 8.44 -4.80 6.39
C GLY A 359 8.71 -3.56 5.54
N LEU A 360 9.96 -3.38 5.10
CA LEU A 360 10.35 -2.36 4.14
C LEU A 360 11.33 -2.92 3.12
N LEU A 361 10.96 -2.79 1.85
CA LEU A 361 11.89 -2.80 0.73
C LEU A 361 12.01 -1.35 0.23
N TYR A 362 13.23 -0.81 0.25
CA TYR A 362 13.54 0.50 -0.33
C TYR A 362 14.58 0.29 -1.42
N ASP A 363 14.21 0.63 -2.65
CA ASP A 363 15.10 0.73 -3.80
C ASP A 363 15.23 2.21 -4.21
N ALA A 364 16.45 2.63 -4.54
CA ALA A 364 16.75 4.04 -4.74
C ALA A 364 16.90 4.44 -6.21
N GLU A 365 17.24 3.50 -7.10
CA GLU A 365 17.41 3.72 -8.54
C GLU A 365 17.62 2.39 -9.25
N GLY A 366 16.96 2.16 -10.39
CA GLY A 366 17.27 1.00 -11.19
C GLY A 366 16.32 0.73 -12.33
N ILE A 367 16.25 -0.52 -12.77
CA ILE A 367 15.17 -1.06 -13.62
C ILE A 367 14.91 -2.44 -13.04
N ASP A 368 13.93 -2.50 -12.19
CA ASP A 368 13.83 -3.54 -11.17
C ASP A 368 12.68 -4.50 -11.47
N ARG A 369 12.82 -5.69 -10.90
CA ARG A 369 11.84 -6.76 -11.05
C ARG A 369 11.49 -7.33 -9.70
N TYR A 370 10.24 -7.13 -9.33
CA TYR A 370 9.62 -7.70 -8.15
C TYR A 370 8.74 -8.86 -8.58
N GLU A 371 9.06 -10.06 -8.10
CA GLU A 371 8.36 -11.28 -8.43
C GLU A 371 7.98 -11.99 -7.12
N GLY A 372 6.69 -12.17 -6.90
CA GLY A 372 6.19 -12.87 -5.72
C GLY A 372 4.89 -13.62 -5.96
N ASP A 373 4.42 -14.31 -4.93
CA ASP A 373 3.19 -15.09 -5.00
C ASP A 373 2.06 -14.43 -4.24
N THR A 374 2.05 -14.56 -2.92
CA THR A 374 0.95 -14.10 -2.07
C THR A 374 1.44 -13.29 -0.89
N HIS A 375 0.76 -12.19 -0.55
CA HIS A 375 1.16 -11.31 0.56
C HIS A 375 2.59 -10.76 0.34
N VAL A 376 2.82 -10.17 -0.82
CA VAL A 376 4.12 -9.62 -1.27
C VAL A 376 3.96 -8.18 -1.74
N GLU A 377 5.08 -7.51 -2.02
CA GLU A 377 5.10 -6.17 -2.63
C GLU A 377 4.31 -5.18 -1.76
N ALA A 378 4.83 -4.95 -0.56
CA ALA A 378 4.25 -4.10 0.49
C ALA A 378 2.94 -4.58 1.12
N ALA A 379 2.54 -5.84 0.99
CA ALA A 379 1.33 -6.34 1.65
C ALA A 379 1.41 -6.29 3.19
N ALA A 380 0.30 -6.05 3.89
CA ALA A 380 0.31 -6.01 5.35
C ALA A 380 -0.96 -6.56 6.03
N VAL A 381 -0.75 -7.27 7.13
CA VAL A 381 -1.78 -7.76 8.07
C VAL A 381 -1.28 -7.56 9.50
N PHE A 382 -2.02 -6.80 10.31
CA PHE A 382 -1.62 -6.32 11.65
C PHE A 382 -0.28 -5.57 11.72
N GLY A 383 0.21 -5.10 10.57
CA GLY A 383 1.55 -4.56 10.40
C GLY A 383 1.60 -3.37 9.46
N LEU A 384 2.82 -2.93 9.18
CA LEU A 384 3.11 -1.95 8.15
C LEU A 384 4.00 -2.61 7.10
N GLY A 385 3.55 -2.62 5.85
CA GLY A 385 4.31 -3.11 4.71
C GLY A 385 4.56 -1.99 3.72
N LEU A 386 5.82 -1.81 3.32
CA LEU A 386 6.25 -0.75 2.42
C LEU A 386 7.19 -1.29 1.34
N LEU A 387 6.94 -0.85 0.11
CA LEU A 387 7.87 -0.94 -1.01
C LEU A 387 7.97 0.48 -1.56
N ILE A 388 9.17 1.04 -1.54
CA ILE A 388 9.44 2.39 -2.04
C ILE A 388 10.50 2.25 -3.12
N ASP A 389 10.12 2.59 -4.34
CA ASP A 389 10.99 2.66 -5.49
C ASP A 389 11.13 4.14 -5.90
N GLU A 390 12.37 4.62 -5.99
CA GLU A 390 12.65 6.02 -6.32
C GLU A 390 13.02 6.24 -7.79
N GLY A 391 13.10 5.18 -8.58
CA GLY A 391 12.92 5.32 -10.01
C GLY A 391 13.47 4.18 -10.84
N GLY A 392 12.82 3.96 -11.98
CA GLY A 392 13.27 2.96 -12.91
C GLY A 392 12.32 2.75 -14.04
N ARG A 393 12.13 1.49 -14.43
CA ARG A 393 11.04 1.10 -15.32
C ARG A 393 10.68 -0.32 -14.94
N ASP A 394 9.83 -0.43 -13.96
CA ASP A 394 9.84 -1.54 -13.05
C ASP A 394 8.69 -2.49 -13.35
N ILE A 395 8.87 -3.72 -12.90
CA ILE A 395 7.93 -4.80 -13.14
C ILE A 395 7.56 -5.40 -11.79
N TYR A 396 6.28 -5.28 -11.46
CA TYR A 396 5.67 -5.83 -10.26
C TYR A 396 4.76 -6.99 -10.66
N ASN A 397 5.12 -8.21 -10.28
CA ASN A 397 4.43 -9.43 -10.66
C ASN A 397 4.07 -10.25 -9.42
N ALA A 398 2.77 -10.34 -9.13
CA ALA A 398 2.27 -11.15 -8.04
C ALA A 398 0.97 -11.89 -8.39
N ALA A 399 0.55 -12.82 -7.52
CA ALA A 399 -0.69 -13.57 -7.72
C ALA A 399 -1.86 -13.02 -6.89
N LEU A 400 -1.67 -12.82 -5.58
CA LEU A 400 -2.77 -12.56 -4.65
C LEU A 400 -2.32 -11.72 -3.45
N TYR A 401 -3.20 -10.87 -2.91
CA TYR A 401 -2.91 -10.09 -1.70
C TYR A 401 -1.60 -9.31 -1.79
N ALA A 402 -1.32 -8.67 -2.92
CA ALA A 402 -0.06 -8.04 -3.22
C ALA A 402 -0.22 -6.59 -3.69
N GLN A 403 0.89 -5.93 -3.98
CA GLN A 403 0.93 -4.60 -4.57
C GLN A 403 0.18 -3.57 -3.71
N GLY A 404 0.73 -3.31 -2.53
CA GLY A 404 0.13 -2.40 -1.56
C GLY A 404 -1.19 -2.94 -1.02
N PHE A 405 -1.25 -4.22 -0.66
CA PHE A 405 -2.44 -4.84 -0.04
C PHE A 405 -2.53 -4.51 1.46
N GLY A 406 -3.71 -4.09 1.91
CA GLY A 406 -4.00 -3.79 3.32
C GLY A 406 -5.05 -4.71 3.93
N GLY A 407 -4.61 -5.75 4.63
CA GLY A 407 -5.47 -6.66 5.37
C GLY A 407 -5.82 -6.17 6.77
N VAL A 408 -6.43 -7.04 7.59
CA VAL A 408 -6.94 -6.70 8.94
C VAL A 408 -5.89 -5.97 9.77
N GLY A 409 -6.21 -4.75 10.23
CA GLY A 409 -5.31 -3.94 11.06
C GLY A 409 -3.95 -3.62 10.44
N GLY A 410 -3.81 -3.77 9.12
CA GLY A 410 -2.58 -3.55 8.37
C GLY A 410 -2.66 -2.36 7.42
N ILE A 411 -1.50 -1.80 7.08
CA ILE A 411 -1.37 -0.83 6.00
C ILE A 411 -0.26 -1.31 5.07
N GLY A 412 -0.61 -1.50 3.80
CA GLY A 412 0.33 -1.84 2.74
C GLY A 412 0.39 -0.75 1.69
N LEU A 413 1.59 -0.31 1.32
CA LEU A 413 1.78 0.79 0.39
C LEU A 413 3.00 0.60 -0.53
N ILE A 414 2.75 0.68 -1.83
CA ILE A 414 3.79 0.96 -2.84
C ILE A 414 3.87 2.47 -3.04
N TYR A 415 5.09 3.00 -3.07
CA TYR A 415 5.38 4.34 -3.53
C TYR A 415 6.42 4.28 -4.64
N ASP A 416 6.00 4.52 -5.88
CA ASP A 416 6.86 4.61 -7.06
C ASP A 416 6.96 6.08 -7.49
N SER A 417 8.18 6.54 -7.79
CA SER A 417 8.47 7.96 -8.00
C SER A 417 8.77 8.33 -9.45
N ASP A 418 9.15 7.36 -10.28
CA ASP A 418 9.63 7.60 -11.64
C ASP A 418 9.64 6.29 -12.43
N GLY A 419 8.94 6.22 -13.56
CA GLY A 419 9.10 5.04 -14.39
C GLY A 419 8.16 4.94 -15.56
N SER A 420 7.87 3.74 -16.00
CA SER A 420 6.80 3.42 -16.96
C SER A 420 6.53 1.95 -16.78
N ASP A 421 5.76 1.69 -15.73
CA ASP A 421 5.84 0.51 -14.90
C ASP A 421 4.72 -0.46 -15.24
N SER A 422 4.94 -1.70 -14.86
CA SER A 422 4.00 -2.78 -15.15
C SER A 422 3.60 -3.47 -13.86
N TYR A 423 2.35 -3.25 -13.45
CA TYR A 423 1.73 -3.90 -12.30
C TYR A 423 0.83 -5.04 -12.77
N TYR A 424 1.25 -6.28 -12.53
CA TYR A 424 0.46 -7.48 -12.83
C TYR A 424 0.10 -8.21 -11.54
N ALA A 425 -1.21 -8.38 -11.29
CA ALA A 425 -1.70 -9.18 -10.17
C ALA A 425 -2.80 -10.18 -10.60
N GLY A 426 -2.56 -11.47 -10.42
CA GLY A 426 -3.56 -12.52 -10.65
C GLY A 426 -3.06 -13.71 -11.47
N GLY A 427 -3.93 -14.32 -12.26
CA GLY A 427 -3.56 -15.37 -13.23
C GLY A 427 -3.23 -16.75 -12.64
N LYS A 428 -3.28 -16.92 -11.31
CA LYS A 428 -2.94 -18.18 -10.63
C LYS A 428 -4.12 -18.85 -9.92
N TYR A 429 -4.85 -18.12 -9.08
CA TYR A 429 -5.96 -18.65 -8.26
C TYR A 429 -7.31 -18.28 -8.88
N LYS A 430 -8.15 -19.27 -9.20
CA LYS A 430 -9.43 -19.02 -9.89
C LYS A 430 -10.57 -18.69 -8.94
N ASP A 431 -11.45 -17.79 -9.37
CA ASP A 431 -12.73 -17.53 -8.68
C ASP A 431 -13.83 -18.51 -9.16
N ILE A 432 -13.62 -19.80 -8.91
CA ILE A 432 -14.46 -20.89 -9.46
C ILE A 432 -15.95 -20.78 -9.10
N LEU A 433 -16.27 -20.08 -8.00
CA LEU A 433 -17.65 -19.90 -7.55
C LEU A 433 -18.40 -18.88 -8.41
N ARG A 434 -17.70 -17.90 -8.99
CA ARG A 434 -18.28 -16.87 -9.86
C ARG A 434 -18.05 -17.18 -11.34
N TYR A 435 -16.85 -17.64 -11.71
CA TYR A 435 -16.43 -17.87 -13.09
C TYR A 435 -15.42 -19.02 -13.23
N GLU A 436 -15.52 -19.80 -14.30
CA GLU A 436 -14.61 -20.93 -14.55
C GLU A 436 -13.26 -20.50 -15.19
N ASP A 437 -13.20 -19.29 -15.74
CA ASP A 437 -12.12 -18.76 -16.58
C ASP A 437 -11.54 -17.42 -16.10
N HIS A 438 -11.81 -17.02 -14.84
CA HIS A 438 -11.29 -15.79 -14.23
C HIS A 438 -10.60 -16.05 -12.89
N TYR A 439 -9.71 -15.13 -12.51
CA TYR A 439 -8.79 -15.24 -11.39
C TYR A 439 -9.06 -14.20 -10.30
N LEU A 440 -8.77 -14.59 -9.05
CA LEU A 440 -8.69 -13.68 -7.92
C LEU A 440 -7.37 -12.91 -8.00
N SER A 441 -7.43 -11.60 -7.74
CA SER A 441 -6.26 -10.72 -7.61
C SER A 441 -6.11 -10.17 -6.19
N LEU A 442 -7.16 -9.58 -5.60
CA LEU A 442 -7.16 -8.95 -4.27
C LEU A 442 -5.90 -8.10 -4.00
N SER A 443 -5.50 -7.30 -4.99
CA SER A 443 -4.19 -6.62 -5.04
C SER A 443 -4.32 -5.22 -5.65
N GLN A 444 -3.21 -4.50 -5.78
CA GLN A 444 -3.17 -3.16 -6.40
C GLN A 444 -3.95 -2.14 -5.59
N GLY A 445 -3.42 -1.82 -4.40
CA GLY A 445 -4.05 -0.89 -3.48
C GLY A 445 -5.36 -1.42 -2.91
N PHE A 446 -5.45 -2.73 -2.66
CA PHE A 446 -6.69 -3.37 -2.20
C PHE A 446 -6.78 -3.45 -0.68
N GLY A 447 -7.90 -2.99 -0.11
CA GLY A 447 -8.17 -3.08 1.33
C GLY A 447 -9.09 -4.26 1.69
N TYR A 448 -8.73 -5.09 2.66
CA TYR A 448 -9.49 -6.30 3.01
C TYR A 448 -9.68 -6.54 4.50
N GLY A 449 -10.92 -6.79 4.90
CA GLY A 449 -11.30 -7.31 6.21
C GLY A 449 -11.99 -8.67 6.11
N VAL A 450 -11.97 -9.41 7.21
CA VAL A 450 -12.57 -10.75 7.30
C VAL A 450 -13.97 -10.64 7.87
N ARG A 451 -14.98 -10.74 6.99
CA ARG A 451 -16.39 -10.65 7.36
C ARG A 451 -16.86 -11.92 8.11
N PRO A 452 -17.68 -11.80 9.17
CA PRO A 452 -18.16 -10.58 9.83
C PRO A 452 -17.30 -10.12 11.01
N TRP A 453 -16.10 -10.68 11.17
CA TRP A 453 -15.37 -10.69 12.43
C TRP A 453 -14.40 -9.52 12.62
N MET A 454 -13.68 -9.14 11.57
CA MET A 454 -12.50 -8.28 11.70
C MET A 454 -12.46 -7.21 10.62
N SER A 455 -12.46 -5.94 11.03
CA SER A 455 -12.32 -4.82 10.09
C SER A 455 -10.99 -4.86 9.35
N GLY A 456 -10.98 -4.44 8.09
CA GLY A 456 -9.80 -4.46 7.25
C GLY A 456 -8.82 -3.32 7.48
N GLY A 457 -7.89 -3.19 6.54
CA GLY A 457 -6.82 -2.20 6.56
C GLY A 457 -6.87 -1.20 5.43
N ILE A 458 -5.71 -0.61 5.13
CA ILE A 458 -5.52 0.33 4.02
C ILE A 458 -4.54 -0.27 3.02
N GLY A 459 -5.01 -0.49 1.79
CA GLY A 459 -4.15 -0.82 0.66
C GLY A 459 -3.93 0.40 -0.23
N ALA A 460 -2.70 0.62 -0.69
CA ALA A 460 -2.31 1.79 -1.46
C ALA A 460 -1.26 1.52 -2.55
N ILE A 461 -1.43 2.13 -3.72
CA ILE A 461 -0.33 2.45 -4.64
C ILE A 461 -0.30 3.96 -4.84
N ILE A 462 0.89 4.53 -4.82
CA ILE A 462 1.14 5.90 -5.27
C ILE A 462 2.21 5.80 -6.35
N ASP A 463 1.85 6.17 -7.57
CA ASP A 463 2.75 6.30 -8.71
C ASP A 463 2.82 7.77 -9.13
N LEU A 464 4.01 8.28 -9.42
CA LEU A 464 4.20 9.69 -9.73
C LEU A 464 4.43 10.00 -11.19
N LYS A 465 4.99 9.08 -11.97
CA LYS A 465 5.36 9.35 -13.37
C LYS A 465 5.44 8.06 -14.13
N GLY A 466 4.80 8.04 -15.29
CA GLY A 466 5.17 7.04 -16.27
C GLY A 466 4.24 6.95 -17.44
N ASN A 467 4.12 5.76 -17.99
CA ASN A 467 2.97 5.35 -18.78
C ASN A 467 2.75 3.92 -18.32
N ASP A 468 1.87 3.77 -17.37
CA ASP A 468 1.85 2.67 -16.44
C ASP A 468 0.73 1.70 -16.83
N SER A 469 0.99 0.42 -16.60
CA SER A 469 0.08 -0.64 -16.99
C SER A 469 -0.34 -1.43 -15.77
N TYR A 470 -1.59 -1.23 -15.35
CA TYR A 470 -2.22 -1.93 -14.24
C TYR A 470 -3.10 -3.05 -14.79
N TYR A 471 -2.63 -4.29 -14.67
CA TYR A 471 -3.37 -5.48 -15.05
C TYR A 471 -3.78 -6.29 -13.81
N SER A 472 -5.08 -6.55 -13.71
CA SER A 472 -5.67 -7.45 -12.71
C SER A 472 -6.90 -8.16 -13.29
N ASP A 473 -7.56 -9.00 -12.50
CA ASP A 473 -8.78 -9.70 -12.91
C ASP A 473 -9.94 -9.38 -11.95
N ILE A 474 -10.09 -10.09 -10.84
CA ILE A 474 -11.20 -9.86 -9.89
C ILE A 474 -10.68 -9.30 -8.56
N PHE A 475 -11.32 -8.23 -8.08
CA PHE A 475 -11.00 -7.51 -6.83
C PHE A 475 -9.61 -6.89 -6.86
N ALA A 476 -9.45 -5.69 -7.42
CA ALA A 476 -8.15 -5.03 -7.45
C ALA A 476 -8.28 -3.53 -7.73
N GLN A 477 -7.17 -2.82 -7.89
CA GLN A 477 -7.12 -1.43 -8.36
C GLN A 477 -7.98 -0.49 -7.52
N ALA A 478 -7.45 -0.13 -6.35
CA ALA A 478 -8.12 0.78 -5.41
C ALA A 478 -9.48 0.28 -4.90
N ALA A 479 -9.68 -1.04 -4.87
CA ALA A 479 -10.92 -1.63 -4.40
C ALA A 479 -10.85 -2.14 -2.96
N SER A 480 -12.01 -2.43 -2.38
CA SER A 480 -12.08 -2.74 -0.96
C SER A 480 -13.23 -3.68 -0.56
N TYR A 481 -12.99 -4.45 0.49
CA TYR A 481 -13.94 -5.37 1.10
C TYR A 481 -13.87 -5.39 2.64
N TRP A 482 -15.02 -5.18 3.28
CA TRP A 482 -15.25 -5.21 4.74
C TRP A 482 -14.41 -4.23 5.61
N TRP A 483 -14.98 -3.07 5.96
CA TRP A 483 -14.37 -2.03 6.81
C TRP A 483 -12.90 -1.72 6.50
N SER A 484 -12.59 -1.54 5.23
CA SER A 484 -11.27 -1.27 4.67
C SER A 484 -11.28 -0.07 3.73
N LEU A 485 -10.09 0.42 3.39
CA LEU A 485 -9.84 1.42 2.35
C LEU A 485 -8.87 0.83 1.31
N GLY A 486 -9.21 0.96 0.03
CA GLY A 486 -8.27 0.74 -1.07
C GLY A 486 -8.07 2.01 -1.87
N PHE A 487 -6.84 2.33 -2.27
CA PHE A 487 -6.60 3.44 -3.18
C PHE A 487 -5.41 3.27 -4.13
N ILE A 488 -5.49 3.98 -5.25
CA ILE A 488 -4.39 4.24 -6.19
C ILE A 488 -4.39 5.75 -6.43
N TYR A 489 -3.21 6.36 -6.40
CA TYR A 489 -2.98 7.71 -6.87
C TYR A 489 -1.91 7.63 -7.96
N ASP A 490 -2.29 7.94 -9.19
CA ASP A 490 -1.35 8.10 -10.31
C ASP A 490 -1.24 9.59 -10.65
N SER A 491 -0.02 10.12 -10.70
CA SER A 491 0.21 11.56 -10.85
C SER A 491 0.47 12.01 -12.27
N SER A 492 0.91 11.13 -13.19
CA SER A 492 1.05 11.47 -14.60
C SER A 492 1.41 10.28 -15.46
N GLY A 493 0.79 10.17 -16.63
CA GLY A 493 1.22 9.22 -17.64
C GLY A 493 0.31 9.15 -18.84
N ASN A 494 0.23 7.99 -19.49
CA ASN A 494 -0.87 7.62 -20.37
C ASN A 494 -1.12 6.17 -20.05
N ASP A 495 -2.00 5.97 -19.09
CA ASP A 495 -2.02 4.80 -18.24
C ASP A 495 -3.14 3.87 -18.67
N ASN A 496 -2.90 2.58 -18.46
CA ASN A 496 -3.82 1.54 -18.87
C ASN A 496 -4.25 0.71 -17.67
N TYR A 497 -5.49 0.94 -17.25
CA TYR A 497 -6.14 0.21 -16.17
C TYR A 497 -7.01 -0.89 -16.76
N GLN A 498 -6.54 -2.12 -16.69
CA GLN A 498 -7.26 -3.30 -17.15
C GLN A 498 -7.61 -4.21 -15.98
N SER A 499 -8.90 -4.41 -15.77
CA SER A 499 -9.41 -5.38 -14.80
C SER A 499 -10.71 -6.01 -15.29
N PHE A 500 -11.17 -7.11 -14.69
CA PHE A 500 -12.44 -7.71 -15.08
C PHE A 500 -13.59 -7.23 -14.21
N GLN A 501 -13.48 -7.32 -12.89
CA GLN A 501 -14.60 -7.01 -12.00
C GLN A 501 -14.14 -6.53 -10.62
N TYR A 502 -14.87 -5.58 -10.04
CA TYR A 502 -14.59 -5.01 -8.71
C TYR A 502 -13.24 -4.28 -8.68
N ALA A 503 -13.13 -3.21 -9.48
CA ALA A 503 -11.88 -2.49 -9.64
C ALA A 503 -12.06 -1.00 -9.95
N GLN A 504 -10.94 -0.28 -10.04
CA GLN A 504 -10.85 1.13 -10.42
C GLN A 504 -11.66 2.02 -9.47
N GLY A 505 -11.29 1.98 -8.19
CA GLY A 505 -11.92 2.78 -7.13
C GLY A 505 -13.27 2.22 -6.67
N ALA A 506 -13.54 0.93 -6.89
CA ALA A 506 -14.80 0.30 -6.51
C ALA A 506 -14.80 -0.18 -5.06
N ALA A 507 -15.87 0.10 -4.31
CA ALA A 507 -15.98 -0.28 -2.91
C ALA A 507 -17.16 -1.23 -2.66
N THR A 508 -16.96 -2.23 -1.81
CA THR A 508 -17.99 -3.23 -1.46
C THR A 508 -18.10 -3.51 0.03
N HIS A 509 -19.34 -3.66 0.53
CA HIS A 509 -19.64 -4.15 1.89
C HIS A 509 -19.06 -3.27 3.01
N MET A 510 -19.58 -2.04 3.16
CA MET A 510 -19.15 -1.08 4.20
C MET A 510 -17.67 -0.70 4.08
N THR A 511 -17.25 -0.27 2.90
CA THR A 511 -15.87 0.11 2.61
C THR A 511 -15.74 1.34 1.74
N LEU A 512 -14.50 1.69 1.45
CA LEU A 512 -14.06 2.88 0.74
C LEU A 512 -13.05 2.49 -0.34
N GLY A 513 -13.26 3.00 -1.56
CA GLY A 513 -12.36 2.80 -2.69
C GLY A 513 -12.18 4.11 -3.44
N ILE A 514 -10.95 4.46 -3.80
CA ILE A 514 -10.66 5.67 -4.57
C ILE A 514 -9.48 5.48 -5.53
N LEU A 515 -9.71 5.72 -6.81
CA LEU A 515 -8.64 5.88 -7.80
C LEU A 515 -8.59 7.36 -8.19
N ILE A 516 -7.43 7.97 -8.09
CA ILE A 516 -7.14 9.31 -8.61
C ILE A 516 -6.11 9.17 -9.72
N ASP A 517 -6.42 9.71 -10.89
CA ASP A 517 -5.46 9.94 -11.97
C ASP A 517 -5.40 11.47 -12.21
N ASP A 518 -4.19 12.03 -12.21
CA ASP A 518 -4.00 13.46 -12.35
C ASP A 518 -3.85 13.89 -13.81
N TYR A 519 -3.00 13.22 -14.60
CA TYR A 519 -2.67 13.68 -15.94
C TYR A 519 -2.45 12.50 -16.86
N GLY A 520 -3.10 12.50 -18.02
CA GLY A 520 -2.73 11.55 -19.04
C GLY A 520 -3.66 11.51 -20.23
N SER A 521 -3.80 10.35 -20.83
CA SER A 521 -4.82 10.08 -21.84
C SER A 521 -5.04 8.59 -21.74
N ASP A 522 -5.90 8.23 -20.81
CA ASP A 522 -5.87 7.00 -20.07
C ASP A 522 -6.98 6.06 -20.53
N ALA A 523 -6.75 4.77 -20.30
CA ALA A 523 -7.65 3.72 -20.73
C ALA A 523 -8.12 2.93 -19.52
N TYR A 524 -9.41 3.08 -19.19
CA TYR A 524 -10.07 2.31 -18.16
C TYR A 524 -10.95 1.24 -18.79
N PHE A 525 -10.63 -0.03 -18.54
CA PHE A 525 -11.36 -1.16 -19.10
C PHE A 525 -11.80 -2.14 -18.02
N GLY A 526 -13.08 -2.54 -18.09
CA GLY A 526 -13.57 -3.67 -17.33
C GLY A 526 -14.98 -4.16 -17.66
N LYS A 527 -15.46 -5.15 -16.90
CA LYS A 527 -16.83 -5.68 -17.06
C LYS A 527 -17.82 -4.97 -16.13
N GLY A 528 -17.67 -5.08 -14.82
CA GLY A 528 -18.68 -4.50 -13.93
C GLY A 528 -18.21 -4.24 -12.51
N LEU A 529 -18.92 -3.37 -11.82
CA LEU A 529 -18.44 -2.78 -10.57
C LEU A 529 -17.09 -2.08 -10.76
N MET A 530 -17.03 -1.21 -11.77
CA MET A 530 -15.84 -0.46 -12.18
C MET A 530 -16.07 1.05 -12.05
N HIS A 531 -14.98 1.81 -12.15
CA HIS A 531 -14.99 3.27 -12.30
C HIS A 531 -15.79 3.96 -11.19
N GLY A 532 -15.30 3.84 -9.96
CA GLY A 532 -15.88 4.50 -8.79
C GLY A 532 -17.25 3.95 -8.39
N CYS A 533 -17.46 2.64 -8.51
CA CYS A 533 -18.73 2.02 -8.11
C CYS A 533 -18.80 1.82 -6.58
N GLY A 534 -19.91 2.23 -5.95
CA GLY A 534 -20.20 1.90 -4.54
C GLY A 534 -21.27 0.83 -4.38
N HIS A 535 -20.97 -0.26 -3.67
CA HIS A 535 -21.88 -1.37 -3.46
C HIS A 535 -22.06 -1.74 -1.98
N ASP A 536 -23.30 -1.89 -1.52
CA ASP A 536 -23.61 -2.40 -0.17
C ASP A 536 -23.03 -1.52 0.97
N TYR A 537 -23.56 -0.31 1.11
CA TYR A 537 -23.11 0.71 2.09
C TYR A 537 -21.63 1.10 1.95
N ALA A 538 -21.09 1.05 0.74
CA ALA A 538 -19.72 1.43 0.43
C ALA A 538 -19.67 2.64 -0.49
N ALA A 539 -18.59 3.41 -0.45
CA ALA A 539 -18.36 4.55 -1.36
C ALA A 539 -17.15 4.30 -2.25
N GLY A 540 -17.39 4.32 -3.57
CA GLY A 540 -16.36 4.26 -4.60
C GLY A 540 -16.21 5.60 -5.32
N ILE A 541 -14.98 5.99 -5.62
CA ILE A 541 -14.64 7.20 -6.37
C ILE A 541 -13.61 6.86 -7.46
N LEU A 542 -13.89 7.27 -8.69
CA LEU A 542 -12.87 7.47 -9.72
C LEU A 542 -12.82 8.97 -10.01
N LEU A 543 -11.65 9.57 -9.84
CA LEU A 543 -11.39 10.97 -10.14
C LEU A 543 -10.26 11.04 -11.17
N ASP A 544 -10.61 11.49 -12.36
CA ASP A 544 -9.67 11.83 -13.42
C ASP A 544 -9.67 13.37 -13.58
N ARG A 545 -8.48 13.98 -13.67
CA ARG A 545 -8.36 15.44 -13.67
C ARG A 545 -8.01 16.02 -15.03
N HIS A 546 -7.26 15.31 -15.85
CA HIS A 546 -6.76 15.86 -17.10
C HIS A 546 -6.49 14.74 -18.11
N GLY A 547 -7.08 14.81 -19.30
CA GLY A 547 -6.67 13.89 -20.33
C GLY A 547 -7.54 13.84 -21.56
N ASN A 548 -7.54 12.71 -22.27
CA ASN A 548 -8.52 12.42 -23.31
C ASN A 548 -8.80 10.92 -23.21
N ASP A 549 -9.70 10.59 -22.31
CA ASP A 549 -9.72 9.31 -21.63
C ASP A 549 -10.77 8.40 -22.25
N THR A 550 -10.62 7.11 -22.02
CA THR A 550 -11.56 6.11 -22.52
C THR A 550 -11.98 5.18 -21.40
N TYR A 551 -13.27 5.26 -21.06
CA TYR A 551 -13.90 4.45 -20.03
C TYR A 551 -14.81 3.40 -20.67
N THR A 552 -14.42 2.13 -20.59
CA THR A 552 -15.19 1.01 -21.14
C THR A 552 -15.63 0.06 -20.05
N ALA A 553 -16.94 -0.07 -19.86
CA ALA A 553 -17.54 -1.00 -18.92
C ALA A 553 -18.76 -1.74 -19.50
N TYR A 554 -19.24 -2.77 -18.81
CA TYR A 554 -20.45 -3.51 -19.17
C TYR A 554 -21.66 -3.06 -18.35
N ASP A 555 -21.64 -3.27 -17.04
CA ASP A 555 -22.74 -2.97 -16.14
C ASP A 555 -22.26 -2.44 -14.78
N LEU A 556 -23.17 -1.84 -14.01
CA LEU A 556 -22.92 -1.34 -12.65
C LEU A 556 -21.58 -0.62 -12.48
N SER A 557 -21.33 0.40 -13.31
CA SER A 557 -20.05 1.11 -13.42
C SER A 557 -20.26 2.58 -13.80
N GLN A 558 -19.18 3.35 -13.84
CA GLN A 558 -19.16 4.79 -14.16
C GLN A 558 -20.03 5.57 -13.17
N GLY A 559 -19.57 5.62 -11.92
CA GLY A 559 -20.25 6.34 -10.83
C GLY A 559 -21.57 5.69 -10.39
N ALA A 560 -21.68 4.36 -10.48
CA ALA A 560 -22.90 3.65 -10.07
C ALA A 560 -22.89 3.35 -8.56
N GLY A 561 -23.97 3.71 -7.88
CA GLY A 561 -24.30 3.27 -6.53
C GLY A 561 -25.36 2.17 -6.55
N SER A 562 -25.09 1.05 -5.87
CA SER A 562 -26.07 -0.02 -5.69
C SER A 562 -26.13 -0.52 -4.27
N ALA A 563 -27.30 -1.01 -3.88
CA ALA A 563 -27.53 -1.62 -2.58
C ALA A 563 -27.12 -0.69 -1.43
N ASN A 564 -27.47 0.59 -1.52
CA ASN A 564 -27.19 1.63 -0.53
C ASN A 564 -25.74 2.13 -0.56
N GLY A 565 -24.99 1.79 -1.61
CA GLY A 565 -23.68 2.36 -1.87
C GLY A 565 -23.75 3.71 -2.57
N VAL A 566 -22.59 4.36 -2.64
CA VAL A 566 -22.38 5.64 -3.27
C VAL A 566 -21.30 5.49 -4.35
N GLY A 567 -21.62 5.75 -5.61
CA GLY A 567 -20.64 5.72 -6.68
C GLY A 567 -20.44 7.10 -7.31
N LEU A 568 -19.18 7.47 -7.52
CA LEU A 568 -18.77 8.73 -8.15
C LEU A 568 -17.78 8.44 -9.27
N LEU A 569 -18.07 8.96 -10.45
CA LEU A 569 -17.09 9.20 -11.50
C LEU A 569 -17.02 10.72 -11.71
N ILE A 570 -15.82 11.27 -11.63
CA ILE A 570 -15.54 12.68 -11.89
C ILE A 570 -14.42 12.72 -12.91
N ASP A 571 -14.71 13.26 -14.07
CA ASP A 571 -13.74 13.67 -15.08
C ASP A 571 -13.77 15.20 -15.14
N SER A 572 -12.61 15.84 -15.12
CA SER A 572 -12.52 17.30 -14.96
C SER A 572 -12.25 18.04 -16.26
N GLU A 573 -11.50 17.44 -17.19
CA GLU A 573 -11.05 18.08 -18.43
C GLU A 573 -10.64 17.02 -19.47
N GLY A 574 -11.18 17.07 -20.69
CA GLY A 574 -10.67 16.22 -21.77
C GLY A 574 -11.49 16.21 -23.04
N GLU A 575 -11.22 15.29 -23.96
CA GLU A 575 -12.19 14.88 -25.01
C GLU A 575 -12.41 13.37 -24.88
N ASP A 576 -13.42 13.02 -24.10
CA ASP A 576 -13.50 11.72 -23.43
C ASP A 576 -14.53 10.79 -24.08
N ARG A 577 -14.35 9.50 -23.79
CA ARG A 577 -15.13 8.42 -24.40
C ARG A 577 -15.68 7.49 -23.34
N TYR A 578 -17.00 7.51 -23.18
CA TYR A 578 -17.71 6.70 -22.20
C TYR A 578 -18.56 5.62 -22.87
N PHE A 579 -18.11 4.37 -22.78
CA PHE A 579 -18.78 3.23 -23.37
C PHE A 579 -19.31 2.27 -22.31
N VAL A 580 -20.63 2.08 -22.29
CA VAL A 580 -21.29 1.05 -21.50
C VAL A 580 -22.13 0.12 -22.36
N LYS A 581 -22.14 -1.18 -22.03
CA LYS A 581 -22.98 -2.14 -22.76
C LYS A 581 -24.41 -2.22 -22.21
N ASN A 582 -24.58 -2.06 -20.90
CA ASN A 582 -25.88 -2.07 -20.23
C ASN A 582 -26.18 -0.71 -19.60
N PRO A 583 -26.97 0.16 -20.25
CA PRO A 583 -27.27 1.49 -19.72
C PRO A 583 -28.22 1.49 -18.51
N LEU A 584 -28.82 0.35 -18.13
CA LEU A 584 -29.87 0.32 -17.11
C LEU A 584 -29.35 0.56 -15.69
N ASN A 585 -28.05 0.34 -15.44
CA ASN A 585 -27.46 0.44 -14.11
C ASN A 585 -26.06 1.09 -14.10
N THR A 586 -25.75 1.93 -15.08
CA THR A 586 -24.46 2.63 -15.22
C THR A 586 -24.66 4.14 -15.34
N GLN A 587 -23.57 4.90 -15.39
CA GLN A 587 -23.57 6.34 -15.68
C GLN A 587 -24.45 7.13 -14.70
N GLY A 588 -24.07 7.05 -13.41
CA GLY A 588 -24.81 7.68 -12.33
C GLY A 588 -26.08 6.93 -11.94
N TYR A 589 -26.02 5.60 -11.77
CA TYR A 589 -27.16 4.82 -11.28
C TYR A 589 -27.24 4.85 -9.75
N GLY A 590 -28.44 5.07 -9.17
CA GLY A 590 -28.63 5.14 -7.71
C GLY A 590 -30.02 4.65 -7.27
N ASN A 591 -30.14 3.36 -6.91
CA ASN A 591 -31.45 2.73 -6.64
C ASN A 591 -31.87 2.70 -5.16
N PRO A 592 -33.18 2.69 -4.88
CA PRO A 592 -33.69 2.35 -3.56
C PRO A 592 -33.53 0.85 -3.27
N ARG A 593 -33.05 0.49 -2.09
CA ARG A 593 -32.95 -0.91 -1.63
C ARG A 593 -33.02 -0.99 -0.11
N ARG A 594 -33.65 -2.02 0.45
CA ARG A 594 -33.70 -2.28 1.92
C ARG A 594 -34.18 -1.08 2.76
N ASP A 595 -35.09 -0.26 2.23
CA ASP A 595 -35.56 1.00 2.84
C ASP A 595 -34.52 2.14 2.93
N PHE A 596 -33.36 1.97 2.30
CA PHE A 596 -32.33 2.98 2.07
C PHE A 596 -32.23 3.33 0.58
N GLY A 597 -31.29 4.21 0.25
CA GLY A 597 -31.00 4.65 -1.10
C GLY A 597 -29.53 4.53 -1.44
N SER A 598 -29.26 4.23 -2.71
CA SER A 598 -27.93 4.33 -3.31
C SER A 598 -27.83 5.65 -4.08
N ILE A 599 -26.66 6.27 -4.07
CA ILE A 599 -26.38 7.50 -4.81
C ILE A 599 -25.42 7.16 -5.96
N GLY A 600 -25.70 7.62 -7.17
CA GLY A 600 -24.78 7.48 -8.30
C GLY A 600 -24.61 8.80 -9.02
N LEU A 601 -23.37 9.27 -9.12
CA LEU A 601 -23.01 10.56 -9.71
C LEU A 601 -22.00 10.33 -10.83
N PHE A 602 -22.33 10.79 -12.01
CA PHE A 602 -21.40 10.89 -13.15
C PHE A 602 -21.20 12.36 -13.46
N ILE A 603 -19.96 12.83 -13.40
CA ILE A 603 -19.61 14.23 -13.56
C ILE A 603 -18.52 14.30 -14.62
N ASP A 604 -18.80 15.02 -15.69
CA ASP A 604 -17.82 15.46 -16.68
C ASP A 604 -17.90 17.00 -16.74
N LEU A 605 -16.75 17.68 -16.71
CA LEU A 605 -16.63 19.12 -16.53
C LEU A 605 -15.95 19.87 -17.69
N GLY A 606 -15.61 19.20 -18.79
CA GLY A 606 -15.15 19.91 -19.97
C GLY A 606 -14.71 18.97 -21.06
N GLY A 607 -15.06 19.32 -22.30
CA GLY A 607 -14.73 18.48 -23.43
C GLY A 607 -15.75 18.41 -24.55
N ALA A 608 -15.37 17.66 -25.58
CA ALA A 608 -16.22 17.32 -26.71
C ALA A 608 -16.36 15.78 -26.79
N ASP A 609 -17.19 15.25 -25.91
CA ASP A 609 -17.17 13.87 -25.47
C ASP A 609 -18.15 12.97 -26.22
N GLN A 610 -17.88 11.67 -26.14
CA GLN A 610 -18.63 10.64 -26.83
C GLN A 610 -19.20 9.63 -25.85
N TYR A 611 -20.49 9.34 -26.00
CA TYR A 611 -21.22 8.46 -25.11
C TYR A 611 -21.89 7.32 -25.85
N LEU A 612 -21.81 6.13 -25.27
CA LEU A 612 -22.75 5.04 -25.49
C LEU A 612 -23.43 4.71 -24.17
N GLY A 613 -24.67 5.17 -23.99
CA GLY A 613 -25.43 4.94 -22.75
C GLY A 613 -26.51 5.99 -22.49
N ASN A 614 -26.59 6.47 -21.26
CA ASN A 614 -27.51 7.53 -20.81
C ASN A 614 -26.95 8.94 -21.09
N GLY A 615 -25.64 9.13 -20.99
CA GLY A 615 -24.96 10.43 -21.17
C GLY A 615 -24.91 10.92 -22.62
N ARG A 616 -24.62 12.21 -22.79
CA ARG A 616 -24.41 12.93 -24.07
C ARG A 616 -23.58 14.20 -23.80
N ASN A 617 -22.86 14.68 -24.80
CA ASN A 617 -22.18 15.98 -24.75
C ASN A 617 -23.12 17.13 -24.37
N ASP A 618 -22.66 18.04 -23.51
CA ASP A 618 -23.39 19.22 -23.03
C ASP A 618 -24.79 18.90 -22.49
N PHE A 619 -24.92 17.85 -21.68
CA PHE A 619 -26.21 17.33 -21.26
C PHE A 619 -26.29 16.95 -19.80
N TYR A 620 -27.45 17.21 -19.20
CA TYR A 620 -27.82 16.70 -17.89
C TYR A 620 -28.82 15.56 -18.04
N TRP A 621 -28.60 14.47 -17.32
CA TRP A 621 -29.53 13.35 -17.29
C TRP A 621 -29.83 12.88 -15.87
N ARG A 622 -30.97 12.19 -15.77
CA ARG A 622 -31.31 11.35 -14.64
C ARG A 622 -31.42 9.94 -15.14
N THR A 623 -30.88 8.99 -14.39
CA THR A 623 -31.13 7.58 -14.68
C THR A 623 -32.56 7.22 -14.25
N ASP A 624 -33.11 6.10 -14.72
CA ASP A 624 -34.41 5.58 -14.25
C ASP A 624 -34.39 5.09 -12.78
N SER A 625 -33.36 5.50 -12.03
CA SER A 625 -33.17 5.28 -10.60
C SER A 625 -33.66 6.49 -9.78
N LYS A 626 -33.60 6.42 -8.44
CA LYS A 626 -34.21 7.45 -7.60
C LYS A 626 -33.26 8.59 -7.25
N TRP A 627 -31.98 8.29 -7.05
CA TRP A 627 -30.95 9.24 -6.61
C TRP A 627 -29.69 9.11 -7.46
N GLY A 628 -29.89 9.02 -8.78
CA GLY A 628 -28.80 8.87 -9.72
C GLY A 628 -28.99 9.70 -10.98
N GLY A 629 -27.90 10.23 -11.49
CA GLY A 629 -27.82 10.92 -12.76
C GLY A 629 -26.41 11.36 -13.06
N GLY A 630 -26.27 12.12 -14.14
CA GLY A 630 -25.00 12.72 -14.47
C GLY A 630 -25.16 14.01 -15.24
N MET A 631 -24.01 14.64 -15.46
CA MET A 631 -23.88 15.81 -16.28
C MET A 631 -22.57 15.78 -17.04
N ASP A 632 -22.61 16.46 -18.17
CA ASP A 632 -21.51 16.85 -19.01
C ASP A 632 -21.72 18.34 -19.30
N ILE A 633 -20.72 19.14 -18.96
CA ILE A 633 -20.74 20.59 -19.12
C ILE A 633 -19.37 21.09 -19.48
N GLU A 634 -19.32 22.21 -20.19
CA GLU A 634 -18.09 22.95 -20.38
C GLU A 634 -17.88 23.97 -19.24
N LEU A 635 -17.06 23.64 -18.24
CA LEU A 635 -16.78 24.54 -17.10
C LEU A 635 -16.01 25.80 -17.53
N ASN A 636 -15.05 25.65 -18.44
CA ASN A 636 -14.17 26.71 -18.91
C ASN A 636 -14.27 26.89 -20.45
N PRO A 637 -15.40 27.39 -20.98
CA PRO A 637 -15.62 27.44 -22.42
C PRO A 637 -14.55 28.26 -23.14
N VAL A 638 -13.93 27.65 -24.15
CA VAL A 638 -12.93 28.31 -25.01
C VAL A 638 -13.53 29.59 -25.60
N ASP A 639 -12.89 30.73 -25.36
CA ASP A 639 -13.39 32.03 -25.81
C ASP A 639 -13.38 32.10 -27.35
N SER A 640 -14.54 31.85 -27.94
CA SER A 640 -14.77 31.88 -29.40
C SER A 640 -14.49 33.25 -30.05
N SER A 641 -14.08 34.27 -29.30
CA SER A 641 -13.78 35.62 -29.79
C SER A 641 -12.33 35.85 -30.29
N GLU A 642 -11.41 34.90 -30.11
CA GLU A 642 -10.02 35.03 -30.60
C GLU A 642 -9.74 34.35 -31.97
N GLY A 643 -10.73 33.66 -32.55
CA GLY A 643 -10.61 32.98 -33.86
C GLY A 643 -10.80 33.84 -35.11
N ASP A 644 -11.16 35.12 -34.96
CA ASP A 644 -11.40 36.07 -36.06
C ASP A 644 -10.47 37.31 -35.92
N GLN A 645 -9.14 37.13 -35.99
CA GLN A 645 -8.20 38.21 -36.32
C GLN A 645 -7.05 37.77 -37.25
#